data_AF-D7FPB9-F1
#
_entry.id   AF-D7FPB9-F1
#
_cell.length_a   1.000
_cell.length_b   1.000
_cell.length_c   1.000
_cell.angle_alpha   90.00
_cell.angle_beta   90.00
_cell.angle_gamma   90.00
#
_symmetry.space_group_name_H-M   'P 1'
#
loop_
_entity.id
_entity.type
_entity.pdbx_description
1 polymer ?
#
loop_
_entity_poly.entity_id
_entity_poly.type
_entity_poly.pdbx_seq_one_letter_code
_entity_poly.pdbx_strand_id
1 'polypeptide(L)'
;MAKDKGAVESARGGSRAAKKRRKQKGKASASGGSTQPTASSPSGSNPVPPSKPGSSRDDTRLATAAGSAKRKRKSITAATSNSAGQPPVASGNGAATGGGSSNGDGDGAGSGSGSSRRSGHQKPARTTIDASAADDRSRLLLELDAQGVLSDPDVESGLKARQLLQWIIAPLSVEEFYGTYWERNPFVVRGRRADYFSGWLETSDLEAFISGQSMQYGTDLDVTNYVNKRRVTLNPAAPAPPPEQSPSPPPKKGGHKGKGKGGPSTSGNGASGDAHLAATGRAGGAVVTPKFVWQKFREGCSLRMPCPQKFSDPLHLLLSALEEEFGCMVGSNVYLTPPRSQGFAPHWDDIEAFLLQVEGRKRWRVYPPTDDQAVLPRLSSPNLTDEQVGEPALEVVLEPGDLLYLPRGWAHQAETVGDEASLHITVSAMQGNCWADLVEGLVPQAVASAVQANQELRSGLPRDYLEYMGVVHSDEEDKRRDMFKAKMRKKLGLIVEEAIELLDAAADQMGKRYISDRLPPVLEESEELSSVVERGDGAITPLTKLRLARRGCARLVLEDGVAVVYHCMDNSRVHHGNAMSPLQFELDDAPALEVLLSAYPRPVTVSDLPHPPTEDLEDKVGIAAALFKESFMLIVDDAEDDDDADGGDGDGGGESSSDKQGTGNGAGSLQQMEEEEEEDEDGDGL
;
A
#
# COMPACT_ATOMS: atom_id res chain seq x y z
N MET A 1 12.64 -66.45 9.54
CA MET A 1 13.90 -67.02 9.02
C MET A 1 14.38 -66.12 7.90
N ALA A 2 15.65 -65.73 7.96
CA ALA A 2 16.29 -64.70 7.16
C ALA A 2 16.38 -65.04 5.66
N LYS A 3 16.36 -64.01 4.79
CA LYS A 3 17.55 -63.59 4.03
C LYS A 3 17.31 -62.32 3.20
N ASP A 4 18.09 -61.32 3.60
CA ASP A 4 18.65 -60.14 2.95
C ASP A 4 19.06 -60.26 1.47
N LYS A 5 19.04 -59.10 0.78
CA LYS A 5 19.87 -58.59 -0.34
C LYS A 5 19.11 -57.41 -1.00
N GLY A 6 19.61 -56.19 -1.14
CA GLY A 6 20.84 -55.53 -0.72
C GLY A 6 20.87 -54.09 -1.26
N ALA A 7 21.51 -53.20 -0.47
CA ALA A 7 22.29 -51.97 -0.73
C ALA A 7 22.07 -51.14 -2.04
N VAL A 8 22.13 -49.79 -2.04
CA VAL A 8 23.33 -48.94 -1.86
C VAL A 8 22.96 -47.43 -1.71
N GLU A 9 23.66 -46.72 -0.79
CA GLU A 9 24.14 -45.30 -0.67
C GLU A 9 23.37 -44.11 -1.31
N SER A 10 23.43 -42.83 -0.86
CA SER A 10 23.98 -42.08 0.28
C SER A 10 23.54 -40.59 0.13
N ALA A 11 23.42 -39.82 1.23
CA ALA A 11 23.57 -38.34 1.38
C ALA A 11 22.72 -37.88 2.60
N ARG A 12 23.26 -37.51 3.77
CA ARG A 12 23.97 -36.27 4.21
C ARG A 12 23.15 -34.97 4.16
N GLY A 13 22.99 -34.36 5.35
CA GLY A 13 22.62 -32.97 5.63
C GLY A 13 21.14 -32.77 6.00
N GLY A 14 20.68 -32.36 7.18
CA GLY A 14 21.34 -31.78 8.35
C GLY A 14 20.80 -30.39 8.73
N SER A 15 19.48 -30.17 8.85
CA SER A 15 18.92 -28.90 9.33
C SER A 15 18.74 -28.91 10.86
N ARG A 16 19.43 -28.00 11.54
CA ARG A 16 19.42 -27.78 13.00
C ARG A 16 18.56 -26.55 13.32
N ALA A 17 17.43 -26.79 13.98
CA ALA A 17 16.64 -25.75 14.64
C ALA A 17 17.30 -25.32 15.96
N ALA A 18 17.64 -24.03 16.09
CA ALA A 18 18.22 -23.47 17.31
C ALA A 18 17.12 -22.92 18.26
N LYS A 19 16.92 -23.64 19.37
CA LYS A 19 16.18 -23.19 20.56
C LYS A 19 16.93 -22.06 21.27
N LYS A 20 16.36 -20.85 21.35
CA LYS A 20 16.78 -19.84 22.35
C LYS A 20 15.96 -20.00 23.65
N ARG A 21 16.59 -20.61 24.66
CA ARG A 21 16.18 -20.55 26.09
C ARG A 21 16.83 -19.32 26.71
N ARG A 22 16.04 -18.38 27.25
CA ARG A 22 16.56 -17.25 28.03
C ARG A 22 16.36 -17.53 29.53
N LYS A 23 17.48 -17.59 30.26
CA LYS A 23 17.57 -17.75 31.72
C LYS A 23 17.13 -16.44 32.40
N GLN A 24 16.11 -16.50 33.25
CA GLN A 24 15.91 -15.53 34.34
C GLN A 24 16.69 -16.01 35.58
N LYS A 25 17.55 -15.15 36.12
CA LYS A 25 18.12 -15.30 37.46
C LYS A 25 17.33 -14.42 38.41
N GLY A 26 16.70 -15.05 39.40
CA GLY A 26 16.02 -14.38 40.49
C GLY A 26 17.00 -13.82 41.54
N LYS A 27 16.55 -12.78 42.24
CA LYS A 27 16.94 -12.47 43.61
C LYS A 27 15.68 -12.53 44.46
N ALA A 28 15.72 -13.38 45.48
CA ALA A 28 14.70 -13.51 46.51
C ALA A 28 15.14 -12.73 47.75
N SER A 29 14.19 -12.08 48.42
CA SER A 29 14.13 -12.07 49.88
C SER A 29 12.68 -11.83 50.35
N ALA A 30 12.16 -12.86 51.01
CA ALA A 30 10.96 -12.97 51.83
C ALA A 30 10.96 -11.91 52.98
N SER A 31 9.93 -11.63 53.80
CA SER A 31 8.53 -12.05 54.00
C SER A 31 8.03 -11.26 55.23
N GLY A 32 6.73 -10.99 55.33
CA GLY A 32 6.06 -10.53 56.55
C GLY A 32 4.96 -9.53 56.19
N GLY A 33 3.69 -9.94 56.06
CA GLY A 33 2.78 -10.22 57.18
C GLY A 33 1.99 -8.95 57.48
N SER A 34 0.83 -8.73 56.83
CA SER A 34 -0.50 -8.98 57.41
C SER A 34 -1.21 -7.69 57.85
N THR A 35 -2.48 -7.57 57.41
CA THR A 35 -3.62 -6.84 58.02
C THR A 35 -3.68 -5.29 57.99
N GLN A 36 -4.51 -4.78 57.08
CA GLN A 36 -5.47 -3.68 57.32
C GLN A 36 -6.58 -4.16 58.32
N PRO A 37 -7.47 -3.33 58.93
CA PRO A 37 -8.10 -2.13 58.34
C PRO A 37 -8.55 -0.96 59.28
N THR A 38 -8.92 0.15 58.64
CA THR A 38 -10.05 1.10 58.91
C THR A 38 -10.47 1.48 60.34
N ALA A 39 -10.61 2.78 60.62
CA ALA A 39 -11.91 3.51 60.61
C ALA A 39 -11.97 4.70 61.59
N SER A 40 -12.75 5.71 61.16
CA SER A 40 -13.65 6.59 61.95
C SER A 40 -13.10 7.77 62.79
N SER A 41 -13.44 8.97 62.30
CA SER A 41 -13.79 10.23 63.01
C SER A 41 -14.98 10.00 64.01
N PRO A 42 -15.49 10.95 64.85
CA PRO A 42 -15.51 12.43 64.65
C PRO A 42 -15.56 13.33 65.92
N SER A 43 -15.77 14.64 65.64
CA SER A 43 -16.50 15.66 66.43
C SER A 43 -15.71 16.60 67.35
N GLY A 44 -16.06 17.89 67.28
CA GLY A 44 -15.69 18.90 68.28
C GLY A 44 -15.54 20.32 67.73
N SER A 45 -16.63 21.08 67.72
CA SER A 45 -16.83 22.45 67.26
C SER A 45 -16.27 23.56 68.18
N ASN A 46 -15.70 24.63 67.57
CA ASN A 46 -15.72 26.09 67.90
C ASN A 46 -15.47 26.61 69.34
N PRO A 47 -14.73 27.75 69.54
CA PRO A 47 -15.16 29.09 69.07
C PRO A 47 -14.06 30.11 68.65
N VAL A 48 -14.55 31.30 68.28
CA VAL A 48 -14.01 32.52 67.57
C VAL A 48 -13.45 33.58 68.58
N PRO A 49 -12.90 34.77 68.22
CA PRO A 49 -11.69 35.26 67.47
C PRO A 49 -10.75 36.12 68.42
N PRO A 50 -10.01 37.20 68.06
CA PRO A 50 -9.48 37.72 66.77
C PRO A 50 -7.96 38.07 66.78
N SER A 51 -7.29 38.15 65.61
CA SER A 51 -6.23 39.13 65.26
C SER A 51 -5.49 38.76 63.96
N LYS A 52 -5.26 39.76 63.08
CA LYS A 52 -4.25 39.76 61.98
C LYS A 52 -2.86 40.08 62.57
N PRO A 53 -1.69 40.00 61.88
CA PRO A 53 -1.41 39.77 60.44
C PRO A 53 -0.25 38.77 60.14
N GLY A 54 0.06 38.51 58.86
CA GLY A 54 1.42 38.07 58.46
C GLY A 54 1.54 36.91 57.47
N SER A 55 2.01 37.26 56.26
CA SER A 55 2.91 36.53 55.33
C SER A 55 2.73 35.05 54.97
N SER A 56 2.71 34.86 53.64
CA SER A 56 3.31 33.79 52.82
C SER A 56 2.83 32.35 53.02
N ARG A 57 2.14 31.85 51.98
CA ARG A 57 2.29 30.47 51.51
C ARG A 57 2.48 30.46 50.00
N ASP A 58 3.39 29.58 49.60
CA ASP A 58 3.56 28.98 48.28
C ASP A 58 2.23 28.55 47.68
N ASP A 59 2.14 28.61 46.35
CA ASP A 59 1.62 27.49 45.57
C ASP A 59 2.23 27.46 44.17
N THR A 60 2.73 26.29 43.85
CA THR A 60 3.34 25.81 42.61
C THR A 60 2.36 25.87 41.43
N ARG A 61 2.79 26.50 40.33
CA ARG A 61 2.27 26.26 38.98
C ARG A 61 3.44 26.28 37.98
N LEU A 62 3.88 25.09 37.59
CA LEU A 62 4.72 24.88 36.41
C LEU A 62 3.84 24.97 35.17
N ALA A 63 4.05 26.02 34.39
CA ALA A 63 3.53 26.18 33.05
C ALA A 63 4.47 25.47 32.08
N THR A 64 3.96 24.55 31.26
CA THR A 64 4.63 24.10 30.05
C THR A 64 4.20 25.01 28.90
N ALA A 65 5.12 25.87 28.48
CA ALA A 65 4.96 26.76 27.35
C ALA A 65 5.31 26.03 26.05
N ALA A 66 4.39 26.09 25.08
CA ALA A 66 4.68 25.85 23.68
C ALA A 66 5.56 26.98 23.13
N GLY A 67 6.64 26.62 22.44
CA GLY A 67 7.46 27.54 21.66
C GLY A 67 7.36 27.16 20.18
N SER A 68 6.45 27.79 19.44
CA SER A 68 6.49 27.76 17.97
C SER A 68 7.67 28.58 17.49
N ALA A 69 8.76 27.91 17.10
CA ALA A 69 9.85 28.53 16.38
C ALA A 69 9.50 28.59 14.88
N LYS A 70 9.03 29.76 14.42
CA LYS A 70 9.05 30.14 13.00
C LYS A 70 10.49 30.14 12.48
N ARG A 71 10.92 29.07 11.83
CA ARG A 71 12.10 29.09 10.94
C ARG A 71 11.62 29.09 9.50
N LYS A 72 11.84 30.20 8.81
CA LYS A 72 11.79 30.27 7.34
C LYS A 72 12.77 29.23 6.80
N ARG A 73 12.27 28.18 6.15
CA ARG A 73 13.07 27.30 5.30
C ARG A 73 13.66 28.16 4.17
N LYS A 74 14.99 28.34 4.17
CA LYS A 74 15.73 28.68 2.95
C LYS A 74 15.92 27.35 2.23
N SER A 75 15.37 27.21 1.02
CA SER A 75 15.76 26.13 0.12
C SER A 75 17.26 26.25 -0.12
N ILE A 76 18.02 25.23 0.25
CA ILE A 76 19.40 25.09 -0.20
C ILE A 76 19.29 24.56 -1.62
N THR A 77 19.41 25.46 -2.60
CA THR A 77 19.66 25.10 -3.99
C THR A 77 21.08 24.55 -4.07
N ALA A 78 21.20 23.23 -4.21
CA ALA A 78 22.45 22.63 -4.68
C ALA A 78 22.65 23.06 -6.15
N ALA A 79 23.77 23.70 -6.42
CA ALA A 79 24.20 24.03 -7.77
C ALA A 79 24.65 22.74 -8.48
N THR A 80 23.83 22.25 -9.40
CA THR A 80 24.26 21.28 -10.41
C THR A 80 24.54 22.02 -11.71
N SER A 81 25.77 21.88 -12.19
CA SER A 81 26.23 22.34 -13.49
C SER A 81 25.51 21.57 -14.60
N ASN A 82 24.81 22.31 -15.47
CA ASN A 82 24.13 21.82 -16.66
C ASN A 82 25.13 21.41 -17.75
N SER A 83 24.96 20.21 -18.32
CA SER A 83 25.32 19.92 -19.71
C SER A 83 24.39 18.87 -20.32
N ALA A 84 23.69 19.30 -21.39
CA ALA A 84 23.00 18.53 -22.45
C ALA A 84 21.84 17.59 -22.02
N GLY A 85 20.68 17.52 -22.67
CA GLY A 85 20.15 18.20 -23.85
C GLY A 85 18.69 17.75 -24.03
N GLN A 86 17.79 18.69 -24.33
CA GLN A 86 16.41 18.42 -24.72
C GLN A 86 16.28 18.41 -26.25
N PRO A 87 15.45 17.53 -26.84
CA PRO A 87 15.15 17.57 -28.26
C PRO A 87 14.09 18.66 -28.59
N PRO A 88 14.11 19.23 -29.80
CA PRO A 88 13.40 20.47 -30.12
C PRO A 88 11.94 20.26 -30.52
N VAL A 89 11.08 21.22 -30.12
CA VAL A 89 9.71 21.37 -30.60
C VAL A 89 9.71 22.45 -31.69
N ALA A 90 9.35 22.07 -32.91
CA ALA A 90 9.31 22.95 -34.07
C ALA A 90 8.15 23.96 -33.97
N SER A 91 8.48 25.25 -34.08
CA SER A 91 7.53 26.33 -34.35
C SER A 91 7.81 26.87 -35.76
N GLY A 92 6.90 26.62 -36.69
CA GLY A 92 6.96 27.14 -38.05
C GLY A 92 5.91 28.22 -38.25
N ASN A 93 6.35 29.47 -38.38
CA ASN A 93 5.56 30.55 -38.96
C ASN A 93 6.19 30.92 -40.31
N GLY A 94 5.43 30.69 -41.40
CA GLY A 94 5.74 31.17 -42.74
C GLY A 94 4.60 32.05 -43.22
N ALA A 95 4.87 33.35 -43.37
CA ALA A 95 3.97 34.31 -43.98
C ALA A 95 3.96 34.14 -45.51
N ALA A 96 2.78 34.30 -46.12
CA ALA A 96 2.65 34.57 -47.55
C ALA A 96 1.66 35.72 -47.75
N THR A 97 2.07 36.63 -48.62
CA THR A 97 1.44 37.89 -49.00
C THR A 97 0.35 37.71 -50.05
N GLY A 98 -0.64 38.61 -50.06
CA GLY A 98 -1.29 39.05 -51.31
C GLY A 98 -2.82 39.05 -51.36
N GLY A 99 -3.42 40.24 -51.25
CA GLY A 99 -4.46 40.68 -52.19
C GLY A 99 -5.92 40.77 -51.70
N GLY A 100 -6.39 42.01 -51.50
CA GLY A 100 -7.58 42.48 -52.23
C GLY A 100 -8.95 42.55 -51.54
N SER A 101 -9.28 43.76 -51.09
CA SER A 101 -10.56 44.49 -51.31
C SER A 101 -11.80 44.29 -50.42
N SER A 102 -12.14 45.42 -49.78
CA SER A 102 -13.45 46.11 -49.70
C SER A 102 -14.49 45.78 -48.61
N ASN A 103 -14.67 46.81 -47.75
CA ASN A 103 -15.90 47.47 -47.27
C ASN A 103 -16.93 46.73 -46.41
N GLY A 104 -17.26 47.35 -45.27
CA GLY A 104 -18.57 47.24 -44.62
C GLY A 104 -18.56 47.53 -43.12
N ASP A 105 -18.94 48.75 -42.74
CA ASP A 105 -19.14 49.26 -41.38
C ASP A 105 -20.14 48.46 -40.52
N GLY A 106 -20.00 48.55 -39.19
CA GLY A 106 -21.07 48.18 -38.26
C GLY A 106 -20.65 48.04 -36.79
N ASP A 107 -20.75 49.13 -36.03
CA ASP A 107 -20.66 49.20 -34.56
C ASP A 107 -21.68 48.29 -33.85
N GLY A 108 -21.30 47.75 -32.68
CA GLY A 108 -22.25 47.10 -31.77
C GLY A 108 -21.61 46.44 -30.54
N ALA A 109 -21.51 47.20 -29.44
CA ALA A 109 -21.12 46.71 -28.12
C ALA A 109 -22.17 45.78 -27.49
N GLY A 110 -21.73 44.78 -26.70
CA GLY A 110 -22.62 44.12 -25.73
C GLY A 110 -22.23 42.70 -25.28
N SER A 111 -21.83 42.59 -24.02
CA SER A 111 -21.93 41.42 -23.11
C SER A 111 -21.20 40.12 -23.46
N GLY A 112 -20.10 39.88 -22.74
CA GLY A 112 -19.45 38.57 -22.65
C GLY A 112 -20.24 37.63 -21.76
N SER A 113 -20.90 36.65 -22.39
CA SER A 113 -21.36 35.43 -21.73
C SER A 113 -20.24 34.39 -21.79
N GLY A 114 -19.92 33.79 -20.64
CA GLY A 114 -18.88 32.78 -20.48
C GLY A 114 -19.00 31.64 -21.50
N SER A 115 -17.96 31.48 -22.33
CA SER A 115 -17.84 30.38 -23.26
C SER A 115 -17.63 29.08 -22.50
N SER A 116 -18.68 28.25 -22.49
CA SER A 116 -18.61 26.82 -22.26
C SER A 116 -17.45 26.25 -23.09
N ARG A 117 -16.43 25.72 -22.41
CA ARG A 117 -15.38 24.93 -23.06
C ARG A 117 -16.04 23.64 -23.55
N ARG A 118 -16.22 23.54 -24.87
CA ARG A 118 -16.53 22.29 -25.56
C ARG A 118 -15.59 21.21 -25.05
N SER A 119 -16.14 20.19 -24.39
CA SER A 119 -15.44 18.94 -24.14
C SER A 119 -15.02 18.36 -25.48
N GLY A 120 -13.72 18.16 -25.65
CA GLY A 120 -13.22 17.31 -26.72
C GLY A 120 -13.93 15.95 -26.59
N HIS A 121 -14.52 15.46 -27.68
CA HIS A 121 -15.08 14.13 -27.73
C HIS A 121 -13.93 13.13 -27.50
N GLN A 122 -13.74 12.69 -26.25
CA GLN A 122 -12.98 11.47 -25.99
C GLN A 122 -13.71 10.34 -26.71
N LYS A 123 -12.97 9.55 -27.50
CA LYS A 123 -13.51 8.30 -28.05
C LYS A 123 -14.00 7.44 -26.88
N PRO A 124 -15.14 6.74 -27.01
CA PRO A 124 -15.63 5.88 -25.95
C PRO A 124 -14.57 4.84 -25.59
N ALA A 125 -14.37 4.62 -24.29
CA ALA A 125 -13.45 3.61 -23.78
C ALA A 125 -13.83 2.24 -24.33
N ARG A 126 -12.83 1.41 -24.71
CA ARG A 126 -13.09 0.07 -25.23
C ARG A 126 -13.35 -0.86 -24.06
N THR A 127 -14.52 -1.48 -24.01
CA THR A 127 -14.86 -2.45 -22.96
C THR A 127 -14.23 -3.82 -23.19
N THR A 128 -13.75 -4.10 -24.40
CA THR A 128 -13.03 -5.35 -24.73
C THR A 128 -11.78 -5.03 -25.54
N ILE A 129 -10.66 -5.58 -25.10
CA ILE A 129 -9.33 -5.44 -25.68
C ILE A 129 -8.84 -6.83 -26.07
N ASP A 130 -8.42 -6.96 -27.32
CA ASP A 130 -7.93 -8.22 -27.89
C ASP A 130 -6.40 -8.20 -27.93
N ALA A 131 -5.77 -9.08 -27.16
CA ALA A 131 -4.31 -9.23 -27.09
C ALA A 131 -3.70 -9.73 -28.39
N SER A 132 -4.46 -10.37 -29.29
CA SER A 132 -3.96 -10.78 -30.61
C SER A 132 -3.62 -9.58 -31.51
N ALA A 133 -4.22 -8.42 -31.24
CA ALA A 133 -3.96 -7.16 -31.93
C ALA A 133 -2.82 -6.33 -31.29
N ALA A 134 -2.06 -6.91 -30.35
CA ALA A 134 -0.92 -6.28 -29.72
C ALA A 134 0.15 -5.85 -30.73
N ASP A 135 0.80 -4.73 -30.47
CA ASP A 135 2.02 -4.34 -31.19
C ASP A 135 3.21 -5.25 -30.83
N ASP A 136 4.31 -5.14 -31.56
CA ASP A 136 5.46 -6.03 -31.39
C ASP A 136 6.09 -5.95 -29.99
N ARG A 137 6.04 -4.77 -29.34
CA ARG A 137 6.57 -4.60 -27.99
C ARG A 137 5.69 -5.29 -26.95
N SER A 138 4.37 -5.12 -27.06
CA SER A 138 3.40 -5.82 -26.21
C SER A 138 3.43 -7.33 -26.42
N ARG A 139 3.75 -7.82 -27.63
CA ARG A 139 3.89 -9.26 -27.89
C ARG A 139 5.00 -9.90 -27.07
N LEU A 140 6.17 -9.27 -26.97
CA LEU A 140 7.27 -9.77 -26.14
C LEU A 140 6.86 -9.87 -24.66
N LEU A 141 6.11 -8.88 -24.15
CA LEU A 141 5.56 -8.95 -22.80
C LEU A 141 4.57 -10.11 -22.64
N LEU A 142 3.73 -10.38 -23.64
CA LEU A 142 2.75 -11.48 -23.61
C LEU A 142 3.38 -12.88 -23.63
N GLU A 143 4.65 -12.99 -24.04
CA GLU A 143 5.42 -14.23 -24.05
C GLU A 143 6.04 -14.57 -22.69
N LEU A 144 6.27 -13.58 -21.83
CA LEU A 144 6.79 -13.79 -20.48
C LEU A 144 5.81 -14.62 -19.64
N ASP A 145 6.37 -15.48 -18.79
CA ASP A 145 5.60 -16.15 -17.74
C ASP A 145 5.33 -15.20 -16.56
N ALA A 146 4.50 -15.67 -15.63
CA ALA A 146 4.03 -14.89 -14.48
C ALA A 146 5.15 -14.24 -13.66
N GLN A 147 6.27 -14.95 -13.43
CA GLN A 147 7.33 -14.48 -12.54
C GLN A 147 8.55 -13.93 -13.30
N GLY A 148 8.68 -14.24 -14.60
CA GLY A 148 9.75 -13.77 -15.47
C GLY A 148 9.74 -12.26 -15.68
N VAL A 149 8.59 -11.59 -15.52
CA VAL A 149 8.55 -10.11 -15.53
C VAL A 149 9.27 -9.49 -14.32
N LEU A 150 9.48 -10.25 -13.24
CA LEU A 150 10.15 -9.79 -12.02
C LEU A 150 11.59 -10.30 -11.89
N SER A 151 12.09 -11.08 -12.86
CA SER A 151 13.34 -11.81 -12.71
C SER A 151 14.60 -11.06 -13.12
N ASP A 152 14.47 -9.88 -13.74
CA ASP A 152 15.63 -9.09 -14.22
C ASP A 152 16.37 -8.43 -13.03
N PRO A 153 17.56 -8.90 -12.63
CA PRO A 153 18.24 -8.39 -11.44
C PRO A 153 18.73 -6.94 -11.59
N ASP A 154 18.85 -6.43 -12.82
CA ASP A 154 19.37 -5.09 -13.11
C ASP A 154 18.28 -4.01 -13.01
N VAL A 155 17.02 -4.41 -12.82
CA VAL A 155 15.86 -3.51 -12.72
C VAL A 155 15.47 -3.29 -11.26
N GLU A 156 15.34 -2.02 -10.88
CA GLU A 156 14.90 -1.62 -9.53
C GLU A 156 13.43 -1.98 -9.26
N SER A 157 13.07 -2.12 -7.98
CA SER A 157 11.82 -2.76 -7.57
C SER A 157 10.55 -1.98 -7.98
N GLY A 158 10.61 -0.65 -8.04
CA GLY A 158 9.52 0.20 -8.50
C GLY A 158 9.24 0.02 -9.99
N LEU A 159 10.27 -0.04 -10.82
CA LEU A 159 10.13 -0.29 -12.25
C LEU A 159 9.66 -1.72 -12.52
N LYS A 160 10.14 -2.71 -11.75
CA LYS A 160 9.60 -4.08 -11.76
C LYS A 160 8.10 -4.11 -11.44
N ALA A 161 7.67 -3.40 -10.39
CA ALA A 161 6.26 -3.29 -10.03
C ALA A 161 5.41 -2.68 -11.16
N ARG A 162 5.92 -1.62 -11.81
CA ARG A 162 5.28 -1.01 -12.98
C ARG A 162 5.21 -1.98 -14.16
N GLN A 163 6.29 -2.72 -14.44
CA GLN A 163 6.35 -3.73 -15.50
C GLN A 163 5.38 -4.90 -15.23
N LEU A 164 5.24 -5.30 -13.97
CA LEU A 164 4.25 -6.31 -13.56
C LEU A 164 2.83 -5.82 -13.82
N LEU A 165 2.48 -4.59 -13.43
CA LEU A 165 1.18 -4.02 -13.78
C LEU A 165 0.97 -4.01 -15.29
N GLN A 166 1.96 -3.52 -16.04
CA GLN A 166 1.98 -3.48 -17.51
C GLN A 166 1.74 -4.88 -18.12
N TRP A 167 2.34 -5.93 -17.56
CA TRP A 167 2.14 -7.31 -17.98
C TRP A 167 0.73 -7.81 -17.66
N ILE A 168 0.17 -7.51 -16.48
CA ILE A 168 -1.20 -7.90 -16.12
C ILE A 168 -2.23 -7.33 -17.10
N ILE A 169 -2.10 -6.05 -17.45
CA ILE A 169 -3.06 -5.33 -18.31
C ILE A 169 -2.73 -5.38 -19.81
N ALA A 170 -1.60 -6.00 -20.20
CA ALA A 170 -1.15 -6.06 -21.59
C ALA A 170 -2.27 -6.61 -22.51
N PRO A 171 -2.54 -5.97 -23.66
CA PRO A 171 -1.68 -5.02 -24.37
C PRO A 171 -1.90 -3.53 -24.02
N LEU A 172 -2.75 -3.19 -23.05
CA LEU A 172 -2.91 -1.78 -22.65
C LEU A 172 -1.60 -1.25 -22.08
N SER A 173 -1.24 0.00 -22.39
CA SER A 173 -0.16 0.67 -21.67
C SER A 173 -0.63 1.10 -20.28
N VAL A 174 0.30 1.23 -19.32
CA VAL A 174 0.00 1.76 -17.98
C VAL A 174 -0.57 3.18 -18.06
N GLU A 175 -0.10 4.00 -19.01
CA GLU A 175 -0.61 5.35 -19.24
C GLU A 175 -2.06 5.33 -19.75
N GLU A 176 -2.39 4.42 -20.68
CA GLU A 176 -3.77 4.27 -21.15
C GLU A 176 -4.68 3.80 -20.02
N PHE A 177 -4.20 2.85 -19.20
CA PHE A 177 -4.92 2.34 -18.04
C PHE A 177 -5.30 3.43 -17.05
N TYR A 178 -4.32 4.18 -16.53
CA TYR A 178 -4.60 5.27 -15.58
C TYR A 178 -5.36 6.45 -16.24
N GLY A 179 -5.09 6.72 -17.52
CA GLY A 179 -5.72 7.81 -18.26
C GLY A 179 -7.18 7.57 -18.60
N THR A 180 -7.59 6.31 -18.81
CA THR A 180 -8.89 5.97 -19.42
C THR A 180 -9.76 5.08 -18.54
N TYR A 181 -9.17 4.10 -17.84
CA TYR A 181 -9.92 3.03 -17.18
C TYR A 181 -9.93 3.15 -15.66
N TRP A 182 -8.79 3.46 -15.04
CA TRP A 182 -8.65 3.56 -13.59
C TRP A 182 -9.72 4.45 -12.94
N GLU A 183 -10.45 3.92 -11.97
CA GLU A 183 -11.56 4.56 -11.26
C GLU A 183 -12.72 5.05 -12.17
N ARG A 184 -12.81 4.56 -13.41
CA ARG A 184 -13.79 5.06 -14.40
C ARG A 184 -14.55 3.96 -15.11
N ASN A 185 -13.85 3.12 -15.85
CA ASN A 185 -14.46 2.22 -16.82
C ASN A 185 -13.96 0.79 -16.63
N PRO A 186 -14.86 -0.22 -16.59
CA PRO A 186 -14.45 -1.61 -16.64
C PRO A 186 -13.94 -1.95 -18.04
N PHE A 187 -13.04 -2.92 -18.11
CA PHE A 187 -12.60 -3.49 -19.37
C PHE A 187 -12.22 -4.96 -19.21
N VAL A 188 -12.23 -5.66 -20.34
CA VAL A 188 -11.78 -7.05 -20.43
C VAL A 188 -10.63 -7.14 -21.41
N VAL A 189 -9.58 -7.87 -21.03
CA VAL A 189 -8.53 -8.31 -21.96
C VAL A 189 -8.75 -9.77 -22.30
N ARG A 190 -8.70 -10.09 -23.59
CA ARG A 190 -8.89 -11.45 -24.13
C ARG A 190 -7.83 -11.84 -25.13
N GLY A 191 -7.82 -13.12 -25.52
CA GLY A 191 -6.99 -13.61 -26.62
C GLY A 191 -5.54 -13.87 -26.22
N ARG A 192 -5.30 -14.09 -24.92
CA ARG A 192 -3.99 -14.48 -24.38
C ARG A 192 -3.86 -16.00 -24.31
N ARG A 193 -2.64 -16.48 -24.05
CA ARG A 193 -2.38 -17.91 -23.80
C ARG A 193 -3.16 -18.37 -22.57
N ALA A 194 -3.64 -19.61 -22.60
CA ALA A 194 -4.43 -20.15 -21.49
C ALA A 194 -3.65 -20.21 -20.16
N ASP A 195 -2.33 -20.38 -20.25
CA ASP A 195 -1.40 -20.45 -19.12
C ASP A 195 -0.86 -19.08 -18.68
N TYR A 196 -1.40 -17.97 -19.20
CA TYR A 196 -0.84 -16.62 -18.96
C TYR A 196 -0.77 -16.28 -17.46
N PHE A 197 -1.77 -16.68 -16.67
CA PHE A 197 -1.79 -16.45 -15.22
C PHE A 197 -1.40 -17.69 -14.39
N SER A 198 -0.92 -18.76 -15.03
CA SER A 198 -0.41 -19.94 -14.33
C SER A 198 0.85 -19.60 -13.53
N GLY A 199 1.10 -20.34 -12.45
CA GLY A 199 2.22 -20.09 -11.54
C GLY A 199 1.96 -19.08 -10.41
N TRP A 200 0.81 -18.40 -10.38
CA TRP A 200 0.40 -17.57 -9.23
C TRP A 200 -0.33 -18.39 -8.16
N LEU A 201 -1.40 -19.08 -8.54
CA LEU A 201 -2.11 -20.06 -7.72
C LEU A 201 -3.09 -20.87 -8.57
N GLU A 202 -3.05 -22.18 -8.40
CA GLU A 202 -3.87 -23.16 -9.13
C GLU A 202 -4.78 -23.96 -8.20
N THR A 203 -5.73 -24.73 -8.76
CA THR A 203 -6.62 -25.59 -7.98
C THR A 203 -5.82 -26.64 -7.19
N SER A 204 -4.72 -27.15 -7.75
CA SER A 204 -3.79 -28.07 -7.06
C SER A 204 -3.19 -27.46 -5.80
N ASP A 205 -2.86 -26.17 -5.81
CA ASP A 205 -2.33 -25.47 -4.64
C ASP A 205 -3.40 -25.33 -3.57
N LEU A 206 -4.62 -24.95 -3.96
CA LEU A 206 -5.76 -24.86 -3.05
C LEU A 206 -6.06 -26.22 -2.40
N GLU A 207 -6.01 -27.30 -3.17
CA GLU A 207 -6.13 -28.67 -2.67
C GLU A 207 -5.03 -29.04 -1.66
N ALA A 208 -3.79 -28.66 -1.95
CA ALA A 208 -2.65 -28.87 -1.07
C ALA A 208 -2.79 -28.08 0.24
N PHE A 209 -3.25 -26.82 0.19
CA PHE A 209 -3.48 -26.01 1.38
C PHE A 209 -4.58 -26.59 2.27
N ILE A 210 -5.73 -26.93 1.70
CA ILE A 210 -6.86 -27.51 2.42
C ILE A 210 -6.47 -28.85 3.09
N SER A 211 -5.59 -29.63 2.46
CA SER A 211 -5.20 -30.97 2.92
C SER A 211 -4.01 -30.96 3.88
N GLY A 212 -3.06 -30.05 3.69
CA GLY A 212 -1.77 -30.05 4.37
C GLY A 212 -1.64 -29.00 5.49
N GLN A 213 -2.50 -27.98 5.52
CA GLN A 213 -2.37 -26.85 6.44
C GLN A 213 -3.58 -26.73 7.39
N SER A 214 -3.34 -26.15 8.57
CA SER A 214 -4.40 -25.88 9.53
C SER A 214 -5.11 -24.57 9.19
N MET A 215 -6.22 -24.65 8.45
CA MET A 215 -7.06 -23.51 8.07
C MET A 215 -8.32 -23.40 8.95
N GLN A 216 -8.88 -22.20 9.08
CA GLN A 216 -10.12 -21.92 9.81
C GLN A 216 -11.20 -21.34 8.90
N TYR A 217 -12.45 -21.78 9.07
CA TYR A 217 -13.57 -21.18 8.36
C TYR A 217 -13.81 -19.73 8.78
N GLY A 218 -14.20 -18.86 7.84
CA GLY A 218 -14.46 -17.44 8.10
C GLY A 218 -13.21 -16.57 8.22
N THR A 219 -12.03 -17.19 8.34
CA THR A 219 -10.72 -16.52 8.35
C THR A 219 -9.90 -16.87 7.12
N ASP A 220 -9.76 -18.17 6.80
CA ASP A 220 -8.91 -18.67 5.72
C ASP A 220 -9.73 -19.29 4.57
N LEU A 221 -10.95 -19.76 4.84
CA LEU A 221 -11.82 -20.37 3.82
C LEU A 221 -13.30 -20.11 4.12
N ASP A 222 -14.06 -19.77 3.09
CA ASP A 222 -15.52 -19.66 3.12
C ASP A 222 -16.14 -20.64 2.11
N VAL A 223 -17.22 -21.30 2.52
CA VAL A 223 -18.07 -22.12 1.66
C VAL A 223 -19.37 -21.35 1.40
N THR A 224 -19.60 -20.97 0.16
CA THR A 224 -20.71 -20.09 -0.24
C THR A 224 -21.56 -20.70 -1.34
N ASN A 225 -22.82 -20.31 -1.40
CA ASN A 225 -23.72 -20.72 -2.49
C ASN A 225 -24.75 -19.63 -2.74
N TYR A 226 -25.15 -19.44 -4.00
CA TYR A 226 -26.23 -18.56 -4.40
C TYR A 226 -27.28 -19.39 -5.15
N VAL A 227 -28.38 -19.68 -4.47
CA VAL A 227 -29.45 -20.53 -4.99
C VAL A 227 -30.78 -19.88 -4.67
N ASN A 228 -31.74 -19.97 -5.59
CA ASN A 228 -33.07 -19.36 -5.43
C ASN A 228 -33.00 -17.87 -5.07
N LYS A 229 -32.11 -17.14 -5.74
CA LYS A 229 -31.85 -15.71 -5.52
C LYS A 229 -31.43 -15.34 -4.09
N ARG A 230 -30.82 -16.29 -3.36
CA ARG A 230 -30.36 -16.07 -1.98
C ARG A 230 -28.93 -16.57 -1.80
N ARG A 231 -28.05 -15.67 -1.33
CA ARG A 231 -26.69 -16.01 -0.93
C ARG A 231 -26.70 -16.64 0.47
N VAL A 232 -26.00 -17.75 0.63
CA VAL A 232 -25.79 -18.44 1.90
C VAL A 232 -24.31 -18.74 2.13
N THR A 233 -23.88 -18.68 3.40
CA THR A 233 -22.58 -19.18 3.87
C THR A 233 -22.81 -20.44 4.68
N LEU A 234 -22.06 -21.48 4.37
CA LEU A 234 -22.22 -22.83 4.94
C LEU A 234 -21.02 -23.24 5.81
N ASN A 235 -20.30 -22.25 6.33
CA ASN A 235 -19.18 -22.43 7.24
C ASN A 235 -19.62 -23.15 8.53
N PRO A 236 -19.02 -24.29 8.90
CA PRO A 236 -19.23 -24.92 10.19
C PRO A 236 -18.88 -23.99 11.35
N ALA A 237 -19.77 -23.93 12.35
CA ALA A 237 -19.53 -23.20 13.59
C ALA A 237 -18.41 -23.86 14.41
N ALA A 238 -17.62 -23.06 15.13
CA ALA A 238 -16.63 -23.57 16.05
C ALA A 238 -17.30 -24.45 17.13
N PRO A 239 -16.62 -25.51 17.63
CA PRO A 239 -17.12 -26.30 18.75
C PRO A 239 -17.41 -25.37 19.94
N ALA A 240 -18.56 -25.56 20.60
CA ALA A 240 -18.85 -24.83 21.82
C ALA A 240 -17.72 -25.11 22.84
N PRO A 241 -17.22 -24.10 23.56
CA PRO A 241 -16.26 -24.34 24.62
C PRO A 241 -16.85 -25.34 25.63
N PRO A 242 -16.03 -26.23 26.22
CA PRO A 242 -16.52 -27.14 27.24
C PRO A 242 -17.18 -26.32 28.36
N PRO A 243 -18.28 -26.81 28.95
CA PRO A 243 -18.93 -26.08 30.03
C PRO A 243 -17.90 -25.83 31.13
N GLU A 244 -17.65 -24.55 31.43
CA GLU A 244 -16.90 -24.19 32.63
C GLU A 244 -17.55 -24.91 33.81
N GLN A 245 -16.77 -25.73 34.52
CA GLN A 245 -17.19 -26.22 35.81
C GLN A 245 -17.40 -25.00 36.70
N SER A 246 -18.66 -24.66 36.93
CA SER A 246 -19.03 -23.55 37.80
C SER A 246 -18.28 -23.67 39.12
N PRO A 247 -17.54 -22.64 39.58
CA PRO A 247 -17.01 -22.65 40.92
C PRO A 247 -18.19 -22.74 41.89
N SER A 248 -18.08 -23.65 42.88
CA SER A 248 -19.07 -23.88 43.91
C SER A 248 -19.60 -22.56 44.51
N PRO A 249 -20.92 -22.41 44.71
CA PRO A 249 -21.48 -21.15 45.18
C PRO A 249 -21.01 -20.86 46.62
N PRO A 250 -20.61 -19.61 46.93
CA PRO A 250 -20.39 -19.19 48.31
C PRO A 250 -21.73 -19.09 49.07
N PRO A 251 -21.71 -19.20 50.41
CA PRO A 251 -22.94 -19.31 51.20
C PRO A 251 -23.78 -18.03 51.14
N LYS A 252 -25.09 -18.24 51.02
CA LYS A 252 -26.15 -17.22 50.91
C LYS A 252 -26.12 -16.23 52.08
N LYS A 253 -26.17 -14.93 51.78
CA LYS A 253 -26.69 -13.90 52.70
C LYS A 253 -27.82 -13.10 52.06
N GLY A 254 -28.93 -13.07 52.80
CA GLY A 254 -30.01 -12.07 52.87
C GLY A 254 -30.33 -11.21 51.63
N GLY A 255 -31.53 -11.41 51.07
CA GLY A 255 -32.01 -10.66 49.92
C GLY A 255 -32.53 -9.25 50.20
N HIS A 256 -32.80 -8.54 49.12
CA HIS A 256 -33.88 -7.55 49.01
C HIS A 256 -34.38 -7.51 47.56
N LYS A 257 -35.70 -7.48 47.41
CA LYS A 257 -36.44 -7.44 46.13
C LYS A 257 -36.49 -6.00 45.60
N GLY A 258 -36.28 -5.83 44.29
CA GLY A 258 -36.64 -4.63 43.54
C GLY A 258 -37.13 -5.02 42.14
N LYS A 259 -38.39 -4.69 41.83
CA LYS A 259 -39.08 -4.93 40.54
C LYS A 259 -38.94 -3.70 39.62
N GLY A 260 -38.80 -3.93 38.31
CA GLY A 260 -39.11 -2.97 37.23
C GLY A 260 -38.72 -3.54 35.87
N LYS A 261 -39.67 -4.10 35.09
CA LYS A 261 -40.25 -3.53 33.83
C LYS A 261 -39.16 -3.12 32.81
N GLY A 262 -39.00 -3.72 31.62
CA GLY A 262 -39.99 -4.20 30.65
C GLY A 262 -39.97 -3.24 29.43
N GLY A 263 -39.28 -3.60 28.35
CA GLY A 263 -39.15 -2.82 27.10
C GLY A 263 -38.40 -3.63 26.02
N PRO A 264 -38.66 -3.41 24.72
CA PRO A 264 -38.92 -4.49 23.76
C PRO A 264 -37.69 -5.07 23.06
N SER A 265 -37.82 -6.35 22.71
CA SER A 265 -36.92 -7.09 21.82
C SER A 265 -37.07 -6.61 20.37
N THR A 266 -36.03 -5.99 19.83
CA THR A 266 -35.86 -5.83 18.38
C THR A 266 -34.98 -6.96 17.87
N SER A 267 -35.59 -7.91 17.15
CA SER A 267 -34.89 -8.92 16.35
C SER A 267 -34.28 -8.25 15.13
N GLY A 268 -32.98 -7.93 15.20
CA GLY A 268 -32.18 -7.53 14.04
C GLY A 268 -31.56 -8.77 13.40
N ASN A 269 -32.09 -9.20 12.26
CA ASN A 269 -31.36 -10.08 11.34
C ASN A 269 -30.18 -9.28 10.78
N GLY A 270 -28.96 -9.63 11.20
CA GLY A 270 -27.74 -9.04 10.66
C GLY A 270 -27.52 -9.49 9.22
N ALA A 271 -27.54 -8.53 8.30
CA ALA A 271 -27.04 -8.66 6.95
C ALA A 271 -25.51 -8.57 6.99
N SER A 272 -24.82 -9.65 6.61
CA SER A 272 -23.38 -9.63 6.37
C SER A 272 -23.14 -9.35 4.88
N GLY A 273 -22.81 -8.09 4.55
CA GLY A 273 -22.09 -7.75 3.34
C GLY A 273 -20.67 -8.30 3.47
N ASP A 274 -20.31 -9.25 2.63
CA ASP A 274 -19.03 -9.98 2.70
C ASP A 274 -18.15 -9.58 1.52
N ALA A 275 -17.70 -8.32 1.53
CA ALA A 275 -16.46 -7.90 0.90
C ALA A 275 -15.60 -7.36 2.03
N HIS A 276 -14.88 -8.27 2.69
CA HIS A 276 -13.94 -7.93 3.74
C HIS A 276 -12.55 -8.34 3.26
N LEU A 277 -11.76 -7.34 2.93
CA LEU A 277 -10.31 -7.37 2.72
C LEU A 277 -9.62 -6.58 3.84
N ALA A 278 -10.08 -6.80 5.06
CA ALA A 278 -9.25 -6.62 6.24
C ALA A 278 -9.48 -7.84 7.13
N ALA A 279 -8.41 -8.58 7.43
CA ALA A 279 -8.45 -9.63 8.46
C ALA A 279 -8.54 -9.01 9.86
N THR A 280 -9.46 -8.06 10.09
CA THR A 280 -9.76 -7.53 11.40
C THR A 280 -10.77 -8.45 12.08
N GLY A 281 -10.22 -9.44 12.81
CA GLY A 281 -10.87 -10.03 13.98
C GLY A 281 -12.23 -10.73 13.78
N ARG A 282 -12.46 -11.46 12.68
CA ARG A 282 -13.52 -12.48 12.71
C ARG A 282 -13.10 -13.59 13.67
N ALA A 283 -13.94 -13.91 14.65
CA ALA A 283 -13.75 -15.10 15.47
C ALA A 283 -13.71 -16.31 14.54
N GLY A 284 -12.54 -16.96 14.45
CA GLY A 284 -12.35 -18.10 13.55
C GLY A 284 -13.40 -19.17 13.79
N GLY A 285 -13.99 -19.66 12.69
CA GLY A 285 -14.92 -20.78 12.70
C GLY A 285 -14.21 -22.09 13.03
N ALA A 286 -14.88 -23.22 12.79
CA ALA A 286 -14.23 -24.52 12.96
C ALA A 286 -12.98 -24.67 12.08
N VAL A 287 -12.11 -25.61 12.44
CA VAL A 287 -10.99 -26.02 11.60
C VAL A 287 -11.54 -26.62 10.29
N VAL A 288 -10.95 -26.22 9.17
CA VAL A 288 -11.28 -26.73 7.84
C VAL A 288 -10.92 -28.21 7.75
N THR A 289 -11.79 -29.01 7.14
CA THR A 289 -11.50 -30.42 6.86
C THR A 289 -11.73 -30.70 5.38
N PRO A 290 -10.77 -31.36 4.69
CA PRO A 290 -10.90 -31.66 3.25
C PRO A 290 -12.21 -32.37 2.91
N LYS A 291 -12.62 -33.32 3.75
CA LYS A 291 -13.85 -34.08 3.55
C LYS A 291 -15.08 -33.18 3.45
N PHE A 292 -15.25 -32.22 4.36
CA PHE A 292 -16.40 -31.32 4.33
C PHE A 292 -16.33 -30.38 3.13
N VAL A 293 -15.16 -29.79 2.88
CA VAL A 293 -14.96 -28.83 1.78
C VAL A 293 -15.32 -29.46 0.43
N TRP A 294 -14.72 -30.61 0.12
CA TRP A 294 -14.94 -31.28 -1.17
C TRP A 294 -16.33 -31.93 -1.26
N GLN A 295 -16.97 -32.26 -0.15
CA GLN A 295 -18.38 -32.64 -0.16
C GLN A 295 -19.24 -31.44 -0.59
N LYS A 296 -19.06 -30.27 0.05
CA LYS A 296 -19.84 -29.06 -0.27
C LYS A 296 -19.59 -28.55 -1.67
N PHE A 297 -18.36 -28.66 -2.15
CA PHE A 297 -18.01 -28.33 -3.53
C PHE A 297 -18.79 -29.18 -4.54
N ARG A 298 -18.87 -30.50 -4.33
CA ARG A 298 -19.70 -31.40 -5.15
C ARG A 298 -21.20 -31.11 -5.04
N GLU A 299 -21.65 -30.55 -3.92
CA GLU A 299 -23.02 -30.08 -3.71
C GLU A 299 -23.31 -28.70 -4.35
N GLY A 300 -22.36 -28.15 -5.13
CA GLY A 300 -22.53 -26.91 -5.90
C GLY A 300 -22.04 -25.64 -5.20
N CYS A 301 -21.41 -25.76 -4.01
CA CYS A 301 -20.93 -24.60 -3.26
C CYS A 301 -19.58 -24.10 -3.81
N SER A 302 -19.43 -22.78 -3.93
CA SER A 302 -18.14 -22.14 -4.21
C SER A 302 -17.26 -22.09 -2.96
N LEU A 303 -15.96 -22.22 -3.17
CA LEU A 303 -14.94 -21.95 -2.16
C LEU A 303 -14.37 -20.56 -2.39
N ARG A 304 -14.29 -19.75 -1.34
CA ARG A 304 -13.58 -18.48 -1.33
C ARG A 304 -12.45 -18.57 -0.31
N MET A 305 -11.22 -18.36 -0.75
CA MET A 305 -10.03 -18.31 0.09
C MET A 305 -9.59 -16.85 0.22
N PRO A 306 -9.94 -16.16 1.31
CA PRO A 306 -9.39 -14.85 1.60
C PRO A 306 -7.92 -14.94 2.00
N CYS A 307 -7.14 -13.89 1.70
CA CYS A 307 -5.74 -13.76 2.09
C CYS A 307 -4.85 -14.98 1.69
N PRO A 308 -4.93 -15.47 0.43
CA PRO A 308 -4.18 -16.64 0.00
C PRO A 308 -2.65 -16.43 0.06
N GLN A 309 -2.17 -15.18 0.02
CA GLN A 309 -0.74 -14.83 0.17
C GLN A 309 -0.15 -15.23 1.53
N LYS A 310 -1.00 -15.50 2.53
CA LYS A 310 -0.57 -16.13 3.79
C LYS A 310 0.07 -17.50 3.56
N PHE A 311 -0.32 -18.20 2.50
CA PHE A 311 0.03 -19.58 2.22
C PHE A 311 0.78 -19.79 0.89
N SER A 312 0.66 -18.84 -0.05
CA SER A 312 1.29 -18.87 -1.37
C SER A 312 2.42 -17.83 -1.47
N ASP A 313 3.66 -18.29 -1.66
CA ASP A 313 4.81 -17.44 -1.94
C ASP A 313 4.67 -16.67 -3.27
N PRO A 314 4.20 -17.29 -4.38
CA PRO A 314 3.96 -16.54 -5.62
C PRO A 314 2.95 -15.40 -5.44
N LEU A 315 1.83 -15.62 -4.73
CA LEU A 315 0.89 -14.52 -4.46
C LEU A 315 1.46 -13.48 -3.50
N HIS A 316 2.32 -13.87 -2.55
CA HIS A 316 3.02 -12.91 -1.73
C HIS A 316 3.93 -11.99 -2.58
N LEU A 317 4.67 -12.55 -3.53
CA LEU A 317 5.49 -11.80 -4.48
C LEU A 317 4.63 -10.86 -5.36
N LEU A 318 3.57 -11.39 -5.99
CA LEU A 318 2.65 -10.62 -6.82
C LEU A 318 2.11 -9.38 -6.10
N LEU A 319 1.56 -9.58 -4.89
CA LEU A 319 0.89 -8.51 -4.16
C LEU A 319 1.90 -7.50 -3.60
N SER A 320 3.00 -7.95 -2.99
CA SER A 320 4.01 -7.04 -2.44
C SER A 320 4.67 -6.16 -3.51
N ALA A 321 4.88 -6.69 -4.73
CA ALA A 321 5.34 -5.90 -5.86
C ALA A 321 4.28 -4.88 -6.30
N LEU A 322 3.01 -5.29 -6.46
CA LEU A 322 1.94 -4.36 -6.85
C LEU A 322 1.69 -3.25 -5.82
N GLU A 323 1.95 -3.48 -4.53
CA GLU A 323 1.91 -2.43 -3.51
C GLU A 323 2.88 -1.29 -3.81
N GLU A 324 4.04 -1.56 -4.43
CA GLU A 324 5.01 -0.53 -4.80
C GLU A 324 4.53 0.35 -5.98
N GLU A 325 3.74 -0.20 -6.90
CA GLU A 325 3.13 0.55 -8.01
C GLU A 325 1.90 1.34 -7.55
N PHE A 326 1.00 0.72 -6.78
CA PHE A 326 -0.24 1.40 -6.35
C PHE A 326 -0.05 2.35 -5.17
N GLY A 327 0.99 2.17 -4.35
CA GLY A 327 1.22 3.00 -3.16
C GLY A 327 0.14 2.85 -2.09
N CYS A 328 -0.56 1.71 -2.07
CA CYS A 328 -1.54 1.34 -1.06
C CYS A 328 -1.47 -0.17 -0.80
N MET A 329 -2.18 -0.64 0.23
CA MET A 329 -2.33 -2.08 0.47
C MET A 329 -2.93 -2.76 -0.76
N VAL A 330 -2.36 -3.91 -1.13
CA VAL A 330 -2.88 -4.78 -2.19
C VAL A 330 -3.15 -6.15 -1.60
N GLY A 331 -4.40 -6.60 -1.72
CA GLY A 331 -4.83 -7.90 -1.23
C GLY A 331 -5.36 -8.77 -2.34
N SER A 332 -5.69 -10.03 -2.01
CA SER A 332 -6.39 -10.90 -2.94
C SER A 332 -7.38 -11.85 -2.27
N ASN A 333 -8.31 -12.34 -3.08
CA ASN A 333 -9.17 -13.49 -2.78
C ASN A 333 -9.09 -14.48 -3.94
N VAL A 334 -9.14 -15.77 -3.63
CA VAL A 334 -9.26 -16.84 -4.65
C VAL A 334 -10.64 -17.45 -4.59
N TYR A 335 -11.24 -17.70 -5.76
CA TYR A 335 -12.58 -18.27 -5.86
C TYR A 335 -12.58 -19.49 -6.77
N LEU A 336 -12.85 -20.66 -6.19
CA LEU A 336 -13.09 -21.90 -6.92
C LEU A 336 -14.59 -22.20 -6.91
N THR A 337 -15.21 -22.21 -8.08
CA THR A 337 -16.66 -22.46 -8.25
C THR A 337 -16.86 -23.76 -9.03
N PRO A 338 -17.72 -24.69 -8.56
CA PRO A 338 -17.98 -25.94 -9.26
C PRO A 338 -18.79 -25.71 -10.55
N PRO A 339 -18.91 -26.71 -11.44
CA PRO A 339 -19.69 -26.59 -12.67
C PRO A 339 -21.15 -26.22 -12.42
N ARG A 340 -21.72 -25.39 -13.32
CA ARG A 340 -23.13 -24.97 -13.31
C ARG A 340 -23.62 -24.40 -11.98
N SER A 341 -22.84 -23.53 -11.34
CA SER A 341 -23.25 -22.90 -10.09
C SER A 341 -22.80 -21.44 -9.99
N GLN A 342 -23.39 -20.75 -9.02
CA GLN A 342 -23.09 -19.37 -8.66
C GLN A 342 -22.82 -19.31 -7.15
N GLY A 343 -21.72 -18.68 -6.74
CA GLY A 343 -21.35 -18.58 -5.33
C GLY A 343 -21.95 -17.37 -4.61
N PHE A 344 -22.08 -16.26 -5.33
CA PHE A 344 -22.35 -14.93 -4.77
C PHE A 344 -23.51 -14.25 -5.50
N ALA A 345 -24.30 -13.48 -4.76
CA ALA A 345 -25.31 -12.59 -5.34
C ALA A 345 -24.65 -11.41 -6.07
N PRO A 346 -25.38 -10.65 -6.91
CA PRO A 346 -24.89 -9.37 -7.40
C PRO A 346 -24.50 -8.43 -6.25
N HIS A 347 -23.34 -7.78 -6.37
CA HIS A 347 -22.83 -6.80 -5.41
C HIS A 347 -21.76 -5.91 -6.05
N TRP A 348 -21.43 -4.78 -5.43
CA TRP A 348 -20.19 -4.05 -5.69
C TRP A 348 -19.31 -4.02 -4.46
N ASP A 349 -18.01 -3.91 -4.68
CA ASP A 349 -17.01 -3.81 -3.62
C ASP A 349 -16.53 -2.36 -3.43
N ASP A 350 -15.80 -2.12 -2.35
CA ASP A 350 -15.11 -0.87 -2.00
C ASP A 350 -13.64 -0.83 -2.44
N ILE A 351 -13.27 -1.68 -3.41
CA ILE A 351 -11.91 -1.83 -3.93
C ILE A 351 -11.87 -1.75 -5.45
N GLU A 352 -10.71 -1.40 -5.99
CA GLU A 352 -10.41 -1.57 -7.41
C GLU A 352 -10.02 -3.03 -7.64
N ALA A 353 -10.73 -3.74 -8.53
CA ALA A 353 -10.59 -5.18 -8.70
C ALA A 353 -9.95 -5.55 -10.04
N PHE A 354 -8.99 -6.47 -10.00
CA PHE A 354 -8.43 -7.15 -11.16
C PHE A 354 -8.72 -8.64 -11.02
N LEU A 355 -9.51 -9.20 -11.94
CA LEU A 355 -9.92 -10.59 -11.93
C LEU A 355 -9.12 -11.37 -12.96
N LEU A 356 -8.19 -12.18 -12.48
CA LEU A 356 -7.29 -13.01 -13.27
C LEU A 356 -7.93 -14.39 -13.42
N GLN A 357 -8.44 -14.73 -14.61
CA GLN A 357 -9.05 -16.03 -14.86
C GLN A 357 -7.94 -17.07 -15.07
N VAL A 358 -7.86 -18.07 -14.18
CA VAL A 358 -6.74 -19.05 -14.17
C VAL A 358 -7.18 -20.41 -14.72
N GLU A 359 -8.35 -20.91 -14.30
CA GLU A 359 -8.84 -22.22 -14.75
C GLU A 359 -10.32 -22.17 -15.11
N GLY A 360 -10.72 -22.97 -16.10
CA GLY A 360 -12.10 -23.11 -16.53
C GLY A 360 -12.75 -21.81 -16.99
N ARG A 361 -14.09 -21.77 -16.98
CA ARG A 361 -14.85 -20.67 -17.60
C ARG A 361 -15.97 -20.14 -16.71
N LYS A 362 -16.13 -18.82 -16.70
CA LYS A 362 -17.14 -18.14 -15.88
C LYS A 362 -17.78 -16.99 -16.64
N ARG A 363 -19.11 -16.94 -16.66
CA ARG A 363 -19.89 -15.82 -17.21
C ARG A 363 -20.00 -14.74 -16.16
N TRP A 364 -19.50 -13.56 -16.51
CA TRP A 364 -19.57 -12.34 -15.73
C TRP A 364 -20.62 -11.40 -16.31
N ARG A 365 -21.42 -10.81 -15.44
CA ARG A 365 -22.30 -9.68 -15.76
C ARG A 365 -21.88 -8.52 -14.88
N VAL A 366 -21.64 -7.37 -15.51
CA VAL A 366 -21.13 -6.16 -14.87
C VAL A 366 -22.11 -5.02 -15.15
N TYR A 367 -22.47 -4.30 -14.10
CA TYR A 367 -23.51 -3.29 -14.09
C TYR A 367 -22.91 -1.95 -13.68
N PRO A 368 -23.33 -0.84 -14.32
CA PRO A 368 -22.87 0.48 -13.93
C PRO A 368 -23.41 0.85 -12.54
N PRO A 369 -22.75 1.77 -11.81
CA PRO A 369 -23.31 2.39 -10.63
C PRO A 369 -24.75 2.88 -10.87
N THR A 370 -25.67 2.57 -9.95
CA THR A 370 -27.10 2.87 -10.12
C THR A 370 -27.45 4.34 -9.94
N ASP A 371 -26.63 5.07 -9.17
CA ASP A 371 -26.75 6.50 -8.90
C ASP A 371 -25.38 7.09 -8.50
N ASP A 372 -25.33 8.42 -8.29
CA ASP A 372 -24.11 9.14 -7.92
C ASP A 372 -23.49 8.68 -6.58
N GLN A 373 -24.29 8.09 -5.66
CA GLN A 373 -23.76 7.57 -4.40
C GLN A 373 -23.09 6.20 -4.56
N ALA A 374 -23.47 5.46 -5.61
CA ALA A 374 -22.84 4.20 -5.98
C ALA A 374 -21.57 4.39 -6.83
N VAL A 375 -21.22 5.62 -7.23
CA VAL A 375 -19.96 5.91 -7.95
C VAL A 375 -18.81 6.05 -6.96
N LEU A 376 -17.77 5.23 -7.12
CA LEU A 376 -16.58 5.21 -6.25
C LEU A 376 -16.91 5.11 -4.74
N PRO A 377 -17.79 4.19 -4.32
CA PRO A 377 -18.23 4.09 -2.95
C PRO A 377 -17.07 3.72 -2.03
N ARG A 378 -17.11 4.23 -0.79
CA ARG A 378 -16.14 3.88 0.27
C ARG A 378 -16.51 2.59 1.00
N LEU A 379 -17.67 2.01 0.70
CA LEU A 379 -18.21 0.82 1.37
C LEU A 379 -18.87 -0.11 0.35
N SER A 380 -18.68 -1.41 0.58
CA SER A 380 -19.27 -2.47 -0.23
C SER A 380 -20.79 -2.52 -0.09
N SER A 381 -21.46 -3.00 -1.13
CA SER A 381 -22.90 -3.11 -1.14
C SER A 381 -23.41 -4.26 -0.26
N PRO A 382 -24.69 -4.23 0.16
CA PRO A 382 -25.37 -5.47 0.51
C PRO A 382 -25.52 -6.38 -0.72
N ASN A 383 -25.92 -7.64 -0.53
CA ASN A 383 -26.35 -8.48 -1.66
C ASN A 383 -27.55 -7.84 -2.36
N LEU A 384 -27.43 -7.59 -3.66
CA LEU A 384 -28.44 -6.95 -4.49
C LEU A 384 -29.29 -8.01 -5.20
N THR A 385 -30.51 -7.62 -5.58
CA THR A 385 -31.37 -8.42 -6.45
C THR A 385 -31.17 -8.05 -7.92
N ASP A 386 -31.64 -8.91 -8.83
CA ASP A 386 -31.59 -8.65 -10.28
C ASP A 386 -32.29 -7.32 -10.65
N GLU A 387 -33.39 -7.00 -9.95
CA GLU A 387 -34.15 -5.76 -10.17
C GLU A 387 -33.37 -4.51 -9.73
N GLN A 388 -32.50 -4.63 -8.72
CA GLN A 388 -31.70 -3.52 -8.21
C GLN A 388 -30.51 -3.20 -9.12
N VAL A 389 -29.91 -4.22 -9.76
CA VAL A 389 -28.75 -4.03 -10.66
C VAL A 389 -29.14 -3.68 -12.09
N GLY A 390 -30.35 -4.06 -12.53
CA GLY A 390 -30.85 -3.72 -13.86
C GLY A 390 -30.13 -4.48 -15.00
N GLU A 391 -29.90 -3.80 -16.11
CA GLU A 391 -29.27 -4.40 -17.31
C GLU A 391 -27.73 -4.33 -17.24
N PRO A 392 -27.02 -5.41 -17.59
CA PRO A 392 -25.56 -5.40 -17.58
C PRO A 392 -25.01 -4.48 -18.68
N ALA A 393 -24.06 -3.63 -18.31
CA ALA A 393 -23.26 -2.86 -19.27
C ALA A 393 -22.24 -3.75 -20.02
N LEU A 394 -21.85 -4.86 -19.41
CA LEU A 394 -20.93 -5.84 -19.98
C LEU A 394 -21.36 -7.25 -19.54
N GLU A 395 -21.52 -8.16 -20.50
CA GLU A 395 -21.69 -9.59 -20.26
C GLU A 395 -20.64 -10.37 -21.04
N VAL A 396 -19.86 -11.20 -20.34
CA VAL A 396 -18.63 -11.77 -20.87
C VAL A 396 -18.35 -13.14 -20.25
N VAL A 397 -17.89 -14.12 -21.04
CA VAL A 397 -17.40 -15.41 -20.50
C VAL A 397 -15.89 -15.34 -20.47
N LEU A 398 -15.30 -15.30 -19.28
CA LEU A 398 -13.84 -15.31 -19.15
C LEU A 398 -13.31 -16.74 -19.31
N GLU A 399 -12.18 -16.86 -19.98
CA GLU A 399 -11.40 -18.09 -20.18
C GLU A 399 -10.01 -17.92 -19.56
N PRO A 400 -9.25 -19.01 -19.33
CA PRO A 400 -7.91 -18.92 -18.76
C PRO A 400 -7.02 -17.92 -19.51
N GLY A 401 -6.35 -17.04 -18.77
CA GLY A 401 -5.53 -15.95 -19.30
C GLY A 401 -6.29 -14.63 -19.53
N ASP A 402 -7.62 -14.61 -19.50
CA ASP A 402 -8.39 -13.36 -19.59
C ASP A 402 -8.30 -12.54 -18.29
N LEU A 403 -8.34 -11.21 -18.43
CA LEU A 403 -8.45 -10.26 -17.31
C LEU A 403 -9.78 -9.51 -17.41
N LEU A 404 -10.46 -9.33 -16.28
CA LEU A 404 -11.51 -8.32 -16.12
C LEU A 404 -11.08 -7.32 -15.05
N TYR A 405 -11.08 -6.03 -15.37
CA TYR A 405 -10.87 -4.96 -14.39
C TYR A 405 -12.21 -4.27 -14.07
N LEU A 406 -12.46 -4.02 -12.78
CA LEU A 406 -13.66 -3.36 -12.27
C LEU A 406 -13.27 -2.22 -11.31
N PRO A 407 -13.67 -0.97 -11.59
CA PRO A 407 -13.63 0.09 -10.58
C PRO A 407 -14.62 -0.18 -9.44
N ARG A 408 -14.32 0.31 -8.23
CA ARG A 408 -15.24 0.17 -7.09
C ARG A 408 -16.59 0.83 -7.40
N GLY A 409 -17.68 0.20 -6.99
CA GLY A 409 -19.05 0.63 -7.29
C GLY A 409 -19.68 0.00 -8.54
N TRP A 410 -18.90 -0.67 -9.39
CA TRP A 410 -19.46 -1.46 -10.49
C TRP A 410 -19.98 -2.80 -9.96
N ALA A 411 -21.31 -2.94 -9.94
CA ALA A 411 -21.92 -4.17 -9.46
C ALA A 411 -21.59 -5.31 -10.41
N HIS A 412 -21.43 -6.52 -9.88
CA HIS A 412 -21.08 -7.67 -10.69
C HIS A 412 -21.62 -8.97 -10.09
N GLN A 413 -21.80 -9.96 -10.97
CA GLN A 413 -22.08 -11.34 -10.57
C GLN A 413 -21.48 -12.31 -11.58
N ALA A 414 -21.21 -13.54 -11.12
CA ALA A 414 -20.52 -14.52 -11.93
C ALA A 414 -21.02 -15.95 -11.69
N GLU A 415 -21.25 -16.70 -12.76
CA GLU A 415 -21.68 -18.10 -12.74
C GLU A 415 -20.80 -18.97 -13.65
N THR A 416 -20.53 -20.21 -13.26
CA THR A 416 -19.74 -21.13 -14.10
C THR A 416 -20.51 -21.58 -15.33
N VAL A 417 -19.80 -21.73 -16.45
CA VAL A 417 -20.38 -22.18 -17.72
C VAL A 417 -19.83 -23.55 -18.07
N GLY A 418 -20.72 -24.45 -18.49
CA GLY A 418 -20.34 -25.80 -18.93
C GLY A 418 -20.17 -26.80 -17.78
N ASP A 419 -19.34 -27.82 -18.02
CA ASP A 419 -19.15 -28.97 -17.13
C ASP A 419 -17.87 -28.90 -16.28
N GLU A 420 -17.13 -27.79 -16.35
CA GLU A 420 -15.86 -27.60 -15.66
C GLU A 420 -16.01 -26.62 -14.48
N ALA A 421 -15.16 -26.80 -13.46
CA ALA A 421 -15.01 -25.83 -12.39
C ALA A 421 -14.28 -24.59 -12.93
N SER A 422 -14.35 -23.48 -12.21
CA SER A 422 -13.63 -22.25 -12.56
C SER A 422 -12.93 -21.65 -11.37
N LEU A 423 -11.64 -21.35 -11.56
CA LEU A 423 -10.75 -20.68 -10.61
C LEU A 423 -10.40 -19.29 -11.14
N HIS A 424 -10.56 -18.26 -10.30
CA HIS A 424 -9.96 -16.95 -10.57
C HIS A 424 -9.36 -16.36 -9.29
N ILE A 425 -8.36 -15.50 -9.48
CA ILE A 425 -7.76 -14.68 -8.43
C ILE A 425 -8.32 -13.27 -8.62
N THR A 426 -8.87 -12.68 -7.56
CA THR A 426 -9.20 -11.26 -7.53
C THR A 426 -8.09 -10.54 -6.78
N VAL A 427 -7.28 -9.75 -7.47
CA VAL A 427 -6.36 -8.78 -6.87
C VAL A 427 -7.14 -7.48 -6.62
N SER A 428 -6.91 -6.86 -5.47
CA SER A 428 -7.69 -5.73 -4.97
C SER A 428 -6.79 -4.64 -4.42
N ALA A 429 -7.10 -3.38 -4.72
CA ALA A 429 -6.36 -2.20 -4.29
C ALA A 429 -7.30 -1.05 -3.87
N MET A 430 -6.71 0.04 -3.36
CA MET A 430 -7.37 1.33 -3.07
C MET A 430 -8.42 1.36 -1.96
N GLN A 431 -8.51 0.33 -1.11
CA GLN A 431 -9.43 0.36 0.03
C GLN A 431 -9.05 1.48 1.02
N GLY A 432 -9.98 2.41 1.29
CA GLY A 432 -9.77 3.50 2.24
C GLY A 432 -8.56 4.38 1.91
N ASN A 433 -8.28 4.58 0.61
CA ASN A 433 -7.19 5.38 0.09
C ASN A 433 -7.69 6.47 -0.88
N CYS A 434 -8.64 7.30 -0.45
CA CYS A 434 -9.19 8.39 -1.25
C CYS A 434 -8.98 9.77 -0.61
N TRP A 435 -9.33 10.83 -1.34
CA TRP A 435 -9.24 12.22 -0.85
C TRP A 435 -9.98 12.44 0.47
N ALA A 436 -11.10 11.75 0.69
CA ALA A 436 -11.84 11.85 1.95
C ALA A 436 -11.03 11.29 3.12
N ASP A 437 -10.30 10.19 2.94
CA ASP A 437 -9.49 9.58 4.00
C ASP A 437 -8.34 10.52 4.43
N LEU A 438 -7.69 11.19 3.47
CA LEU A 438 -6.69 12.23 3.77
C LEU A 438 -7.30 13.41 4.55
N VAL A 439 -8.43 13.92 4.05
CA VAL A 439 -9.11 15.09 4.63
C VAL A 439 -9.67 14.79 6.03
N GLU A 440 -10.18 13.58 6.26
CA GLU A 440 -10.66 13.12 7.57
C GLU A 440 -9.52 13.07 8.60
N GLY A 441 -8.29 12.72 8.19
CA GLY A 441 -7.10 12.80 9.04
C GLY A 441 -6.57 14.22 9.26
N LEU A 442 -6.68 15.07 8.23
CA LEU A 442 -6.11 16.43 8.22
C LEU A 442 -6.96 17.45 8.98
N VAL A 443 -8.27 17.51 8.71
CA VAL A 443 -9.13 18.59 9.17
C VAL A 443 -9.19 18.71 10.71
N PRO A 444 -9.32 17.62 11.50
CA PRO A 444 -9.31 17.72 12.95
C PRO A 444 -8.03 18.38 13.50
N GLN A 445 -6.87 18.04 12.91
CA GLN A 445 -5.59 18.61 13.29
C GLN A 445 -5.48 20.08 12.90
N ALA A 446 -5.93 20.43 11.69
CA ALA A 446 -5.98 21.81 11.22
C ALA A 446 -6.89 22.68 12.09
N VAL A 447 -8.05 22.16 12.52
CA VAL A 447 -8.93 22.86 13.47
C VAL A 447 -8.22 23.09 14.80
N ALA A 448 -7.55 22.07 15.35
CA ALA A 448 -6.81 22.19 16.60
C ALA A 448 -5.69 23.25 16.50
N SER A 449 -4.90 23.23 15.42
CA SER A 449 -3.85 24.23 15.16
C SER A 449 -4.43 25.64 15.01
N ALA A 450 -5.45 25.79 14.16
CA ALA A 450 -6.08 27.08 13.89
C ALA A 450 -6.66 27.72 15.17
N VAL A 451 -7.25 26.93 16.06
CA VAL A 451 -7.79 27.41 17.35
C VAL A 451 -6.67 27.90 18.28
N GLN A 452 -5.47 27.30 18.22
CA GLN A 452 -4.32 27.77 18.99
C GLN A 452 -3.75 29.07 18.41
N ALA A 453 -3.63 29.17 17.08
CA ALA A 453 -3.06 30.32 16.39
C ALA A 453 -3.99 31.54 16.34
N ASN A 454 -5.31 31.35 16.23
CA ASN A 454 -6.26 32.41 15.88
C ASN A 454 -7.30 32.65 16.98
N GLN A 455 -7.21 33.79 17.68
CA GLN A 455 -8.18 34.19 18.70
C GLN A 455 -9.61 34.31 18.17
N GLU A 456 -9.79 34.66 16.90
CA GLU A 456 -11.11 34.74 16.26
C GLU A 456 -11.89 33.42 16.35
N LEU A 457 -11.22 32.27 16.24
CA LEU A 457 -11.86 30.96 16.38
C LEU A 457 -12.22 30.62 17.83
N ARG A 458 -11.59 31.29 18.81
CA ARG A 458 -11.89 31.18 20.24
C ARG A 458 -12.98 32.15 20.72
N SER A 459 -13.44 33.06 19.87
CA SER A 459 -14.51 34.00 20.22
C SER A 459 -15.84 33.27 20.42
N GLY A 460 -16.65 33.72 21.39
CA GLY A 460 -17.96 33.14 21.67
C GLY A 460 -18.95 33.32 20.50
N LEU A 461 -19.85 32.34 20.35
CA LEU A 461 -20.98 32.45 19.43
C LEU A 461 -21.95 33.56 19.87
N PRO A 462 -22.70 34.19 18.94
CA PRO A 462 -23.83 35.05 19.30
C PRO A 462 -24.82 34.30 20.20
N ARG A 463 -25.28 34.92 21.29
CA ARG A 463 -26.13 34.24 22.28
C ARG A 463 -27.47 33.76 21.73
N ASP A 464 -27.97 34.46 20.71
CA ASP A 464 -29.26 34.26 20.06
C ASP A 464 -29.15 33.44 18.76
N TYR A 465 -28.00 32.85 18.45
CA TYR A 465 -27.81 32.19 17.15
C TYR A 465 -28.81 31.06 16.85
N LEU A 466 -29.32 30.40 17.89
CA LEU A 466 -30.34 29.35 17.76
C LEU A 466 -31.73 29.88 17.38
N GLU A 467 -31.96 31.20 17.40
CA GLU A 467 -33.21 31.82 16.95
C GLU A 467 -33.25 32.02 15.42
N TYR A 468 -32.14 31.80 14.71
CA TYR A 468 -32.04 32.00 13.25
C TYR A 468 -31.13 30.98 12.53
N MET A 469 -30.48 30.09 13.28
CA MET A 469 -29.70 28.96 12.79
C MET A 469 -30.32 27.63 13.26
N GLY A 470 -30.08 26.55 12.53
CA GLY A 470 -30.67 25.24 12.79
C GLY A 470 -31.75 24.88 11.78
N VAL A 471 -32.20 23.61 11.82
CA VAL A 471 -33.15 23.05 10.85
C VAL A 471 -34.50 23.77 10.90
N VAL A 472 -34.97 24.17 12.09
CA VAL A 472 -36.26 24.86 12.23
C VAL A 472 -36.29 26.25 11.57
N HIS A 473 -35.12 26.85 11.35
CA HIS A 473 -34.93 28.17 10.72
C HIS A 473 -34.26 28.04 9.34
N SER A 474 -34.32 26.87 8.67
CA SER A 474 -33.57 26.66 7.43
C SER A 474 -34.04 27.55 6.28
N ASP A 475 -35.35 27.79 6.24
CA ASP A 475 -36.08 28.42 5.14
C ASP A 475 -36.49 29.86 5.46
N GLU A 476 -36.16 30.34 6.66
CA GLU A 476 -36.46 31.71 7.09
C GLU A 476 -35.45 32.71 6.51
N GLU A 477 -35.97 33.82 5.99
CA GLU A 477 -35.17 34.94 5.51
C GLU A 477 -34.77 35.86 6.67
N ASP A 478 -33.65 35.55 7.32
CA ASP A 478 -33.07 36.39 8.38
C ASP A 478 -31.67 36.89 7.98
N LYS A 479 -31.45 38.21 8.00
CA LYS A 479 -30.14 38.81 7.71
C LYS A 479 -29.03 38.32 8.66
N ARG A 480 -29.38 38.01 9.92
CA ARG A 480 -28.45 37.44 10.92
C ARG A 480 -27.91 36.08 10.46
N ARG A 481 -28.75 35.26 9.82
CA ARG A 481 -28.36 33.95 9.25
C ARG A 481 -27.33 34.13 8.14
N ASP A 482 -27.53 35.09 7.24
CA ASP A 482 -26.58 35.37 6.17
C ASP A 482 -25.25 35.92 6.70
N MET A 483 -25.33 36.85 7.67
CA MET A 483 -24.14 37.36 8.36
C MET A 483 -23.38 36.24 9.10
N PHE A 484 -24.10 35.31 9.74
CA PHE A 484 -23.52 34.15 10.41
C PHE A 484 -22.81 33.24 9.41
N LYS A 485 -23.46 32.87 8.28
CA LYS A 485 -22.83 32.09 7.20
C LYS A 485 -21.59 32.78 6.64
N ALA A 486 -21.64 34.09 6.40
CA ALA A 486 -20.49 34.86 5.92
C ALA A 486 -19.33 34.86 6.94
N LYS A 487 -19.64 35.03 8.23
CA LYS A 487 -18.65 34.94 9.31
C LYS A 487 -18.05 33.54 9.40
N MET A 488 -18.86 32.49 9.23
CA MET A 488 -18.39 31.10 9.24
C MET A 488 -17.47 30.81 8.06
N ARG A 489 -17.79 31.26 6.84
CA ARG A 489 -16.89 31.10 5.67
C ARG A 489 -15.52 31.72 5.91
N LYS A 490 -15.46 32.92 6.50
CA LYS A 490 -14.19 33.57 6.88
C LYS A 490 -13.41 32.74 7.91
N LYS A 491 -14.11 32.18 8.90
CA LYS A 491 -13.49 31.32 9.93
C LYS A 491 -13.01 29.98 9.38
N LEU A 492 -13.74 29.38 8.44
CA LEU A 492 -13.30 28.19 7.71
C LEU A 492 -12.04 28.48 6.87
N GLY A 493 -11.91 29.67 6.30
CA GLY A 493 -10.69 30.10 5.61
C GLY A 493 -9.43 29.98 6.47
N LEU A 494 -9.51 30.36 7.76
CA LEU A 494 -8.40 30.21 8.71
C LEU A 494 -8.02 28.75 8.95
N ILE A 495 -8.99 27.83 8.90
CA ILE A 495 -8.73 26.39 9.03
C ILE A 495 -8.09 25.84 7.75
N VAL A 496 -8.50 26.34 6.58
CA VAL A 496 -7.90 25.94 5.30
C VAL A 496 -6.45 26.35 5.22
N GLU A 497 -6.09 27.56 5.66
CA GLU A 497 -4.69 28.02 5.71
C GLU A 497 -3.82 27.07 6.55
N GLU A 498 -4.29 26.70 7.74
CA GLU A 498 -3.59 25.75 8.63
C GLU A 498 -3.57 24.33 8.07
N ALA A 499 -4.62 23.90 7.35
CA ALA A 499 -4.67 22.59 6.72
C ALA A 499 -3.61 22.43 5.62
N ILE A 500 -3.32 23.50 4.86
CA ILE A 500 -2.26 23.46 3.85
C ILE A 500 -0.87 23.31 4.49
N GLU A 501 -0.61 23.98 5.61
CA GLU A 501 0.66 23.85 6.34
C GLU A 501 0.84 22.45 6.97
N LEU A 502 -0.25 21.76 7.30
CA LEU A 502 -0.23 20.40 7.88
C LEU A 502 -0.39 19.28 6.85
N LEU A 503 -0.42 19.59 5.56
CA LEU A 503 -0.70 18.61 4.51
C LEU A 503 0.36 17.50 4.46
N ASP A 504 1.64 17.85 4.58
CA ASP A 504 2.74 16.88 4.59
C ASP A 504 2.63 15.93 5.79
N ALA A 505 2.34 16.46 6.98
CA ALA A 505 2.16 15.65 8.18
C ALA A 505 0.96 14.69 8.06
N ALA A 506 -0.14 15.14 7.45
CA ALA A 506 -1.29 14.26 7.17
C ALA A 506 -0.95 13.18 6.13
N ALA A 507 -0.17 13.52 5.10
CA ALA A 507 0.32 12.55 4.12
C ALA A 507 1.29 11.55 4.77
N ASP A 508 2.11 11.95 5.73
CA ASP A 508 2.96 11.04 6.51
C ASP A 508 2.15 10.09 7.38
N GLN A 509 1.03 10.53 7.95
CA GLN A 509 0.13 9.63 8.68
C GLN A 509 -0.55 8.62 7.74
N MET A 510 -0.90 9.01 6.50
CA MET A 510 -1.33 8.05 5.47
C MET A 510 -0.20 7.09 5.09
N GLY A 511 1.03 7.59 4.94
CA GLY A 511 2.22 6.78 4.65
C GLY A 511 2.53 5.78 5.76
N LYS A 512 2.44 6.19 7.02
CA LYS A 512 2.57 5.34 8.21
C LYS A 512 1.52 4.23 8.23
N ARG A 513 0.26 4.57 7.94
CA ARG A 513 -0.82 3.58 7.79
C ARG A 513 -0.46 2.58 6.68
N TYR A 514 -0.04 3.05 5.51
CA TYR A 514 0.37 2.18 4.42
C TYR A 514 1.52 1.23 4.82
N ILE A 515 2.56 1.73 5.49
CA ILE A 515 3.65 0.86 6.01
C ILE A 515 3.12 -0.20 6.97
N SER A 516 2.10 0.12 7.78
CA SER A 516 1.47 -0.83 8.70
C SER A 516 0.54 -1.84 8.03
N ASP A 517 -0.11 -1.46 6.93
CA ASP A 517 -1.14 -2.26 6.25
C ASP A 517 -0.52 -3.22 5.22
N ARG A 518 0.65 -2.86 4.68
CA ARG A 518 1.28 -3.54 3.54
C ARG A 518 2.00 -4.85 3.90
N LEU A 519 2.23 -5.70 2.90
CA LEU A 519 2.98 -6.95 3.05
C LEU A 519 4.48 -6.70 3.30
N PRO A 520 5.18 -7.63 3.97
CA PRO A 520 6.64 -7.60 3.99
C PRO A 520 7.17 -7.78 2.56
N PRO A 521 8.18 -7.01 2.12
CA PRO A 521 8.71 -7.16 0.77
C PRO A 521 9.36 -8.53 0.57
N VAL A 522 9.28 -9.05 -0.66
CA VAL A 522 10.07 -10.22 -1.08
C VAL A 522 11.39 -9.73 -1.63
N LEU A 523 12.49 -10.12 -0.98
CA LEU A 523 13.85 -9.80 -1.43
C LEU A 523 14.32 -10.83 -2.45
N GLU A 524 15.11 -10.38 -3.42
CA GLU A 524 15.83 -11.25 -4.34
C GLU A 524 17.07 -11.84 -3.67
N GLU A 525 17.62 -12.94 -4.19
CA GLU A 525 18.78 -13.61 -3.59
C GLU A 525 19.98 -12.67 -3.43
N SER A 526 20.25 -11.82 -4.43
CA SER A 526 21.30 -10.79 -4.35
C SER A 526 21.03 -9.76 -3.24
N GLU A 527 19.76 -9.43 -3.00
CA GLU A 527 19.35 -8.49 -1.96
C GLU A 527 19.47 -9.12 -0.57
N GLU A 528 19.12 -10.40 -0.43
CA GLU A 528 19.31 -11.17 0.80
C GLU A 528 20.80 -11.26 1.18
N LEU A 529 21.68 -11.52 0.21
CA LEU A 529 23.14 -11.56 0.41
C LEU A 529 23.75 -10.22 0.82
N SER A 530 23.10 -9.11 0.46
CA SER A 530 23.48 -7.76 0.86
C SER A 530 22.87 -7.30 2.19
N SER A 531 22.00 -8.11 2.79
CA SER A 531 21.30 -7.79 4.03
C SER A 531 22.13 -8.12 5.28
N VAL A 532 21.67 -7.63 6.43
CA VAL A 532 22.27 -7.93 7.74
C VAL A 532 22.25 -9.41 8.08
N VAL A 533 21.32 -10.19 7.53
CA VAL A 533 21.21 -11.63 7.79
C VAL A 533 22.49 -12.36 7.37
N GLU A 534 23.05 -12.00 6.22
CA GLU A 534 24.24 -12.63 5.65
C GLU A 534 25.54 -11.89 6.00
N ARG A 535 25.52 -10.55 6.03
CA ARG A 535 26.72 -9.73 6.31
C ARG A 535 27.01 -9.54 7.80
N GLY A 536 26.00 -9.64 8.66
CA GLY A 536 26.08 -9.44 10.11
C GLY A 536 26.12 -7.96 10.56
N ASP A 537 25.73 -7.72 11.81
CA ASP A 537 25.51 -6.39 12.42
C ASP A 537 26.75 -5.47 12.49
N GLY A 538 27.96 -5.99 12.26
CA GLY A 538 29.24 -5.26 12.40
C GLY A 538 29.84 -4.72 11.10
N ALA A 539 29.11 -4.79 9.99
CA ALA A 539 29.63 -4.53 8.65
C ALA A 539 29.69 -3.04 8.24
N ILE A 540 29.13 -2.13 9.04
CA ILE A 540 29.01 -0.71 8.66
C ILE A 540 30.26 0.07 9.05
N THR A 541 30.85 0.72 8.06
CA THR A 541 32.00 1.61 8.18
C THR A 541 31.70 2.94 7.51
N PRO A 542 32.52 3.99 7.72
CA PRO A 542 32.40 5.26 7.00
C PRO A 542 32.36 5.15 5.47
N LEU A 543 33.00 4.14 4.90
CA LEU A 543 33.09 3.94 3.44
C LEU A 543 32.00 3.02 2.90
N THR A 544 31.18 2.42 3.78
CA THR A 544 30.12 1.52 3.36
C THR A 544 29.08 2.29 2.54
N LYS A 545 28.67 1.70 1.42
CA LYS A 545 27.60 2.21 0.56
C LYS A 545 26.30 1.47 0.89
N LEU A 546 25.25 2.25 1.19
CA LEU A 546 23.95 1.71 1.57
C LEU A 546 22.86 2.16 0.60
N ARG A 547 21.92 1.27 0.31
CA ARG A 547 20.65 1.60 -0.37
C ARG A 547 19.46 1.01 0.38
N LEU A 548 18.26 1.56 0.20
CA LEU A 548 17.04 0.88 0.64
C LEU A 548 16.93 -0.50 -0.03
N ALA A 549 16.38 -1.46 0.70
CA ALA A 549 16.14 -2.80 0.18
C ALA A 549 15.15 -2.76 -1.00
N ARG A 550 14.00 -2.12 -0.82
CA ARG A 550 12.95 -1.99 -1.83
C ARG A 550 12.35 -0.58 -1.81
N ARG A 551 11.77 -0.14 -2.93
CA ARG A 551 11.11 1.16 -3.01
C ARG A 551 9.97 1.27 -1.99
N GLY A 552 10.02 2.32 -1.18
CA GLY A 552 8.96 2.63 -0.22
C GLY A 552 8.81 1.62 0.92
N CYS A 553 9.83 0.82 1.23
CA CYS A 553 9.79 -0.14 2.35
C CYS A 553 9.94 0.51 3.74
N ALA A 554 10.26 1.82 3.78
CA ALA A 554 10.37 2.61 5.00
C ALA A 554 9.84 4.04 4.80
N ARG A 555 9.39 4.67 5.90
CA ARG A 555 8.83 6.02 5.95
C ARG A 555 9.33 6.75 7.19
N LEU A 556 9.89 7.94 6.99
CA LEU A 556 10.21 8.88 8.06
C LEU A 556 8.97 9.70 8.42
N VAL A 557 8.69 9.84 9.72
CA VAL A 557 7.62 10.67 10.27
C VAL A 557 8.17 11.43 11.46
N LEU A 558 7.89 12.74 11.53
CA LEU A 558 8.23 13.55 12.70
C LEU A 558 7.07 13.51 13.70
N GLU A 559 7.29 12.94 14.87
CA GLU A 559 6.28 12.79 15.92
C GLU A 559 6.84 13.32 17.24
N ASP A 560 6.10 14.18 17.93
CA ASP A 560 6.44 14.69 19.27
C ASP A 560 7.88 15.22 19.45
N GLY A 561 8.45 15.77 18.38
CA GLY A 561 9.82 16.33 18.40
C GLY A 561 10.93 15.29 18.30
N VAL A 562 10.63 14.09 17.77
CA VAL A 562 11.62 13.08 17.38
C VAL A 562 11.40 12.62 15.94
N ALA A 563 12.45 12.08 15.33
CA ALA A 563 12.40 11.46 14.01
C ALA A 563 12.09 9.97 14.17
N VAL A 564 11.00 9.49 13.57
CA VAL A 564 10.56 8.09 13.69
C VAL A 564 10.56 7.43 12.31
N VAL A 565 11.29 6.33 12.18
CA VAL A 565 11.33 5.53 10.95
C VAL A 565 10.47 4.29 11.12
N TYR A 566 9.41 4.20 10.33
CA TYR A 566 8.55 3.03 10.20
C TYR A 566 9.02 2.20 8.99
N HIS A 567 9.04 0.88 9.09
CA HIS A 567 9.37 -0.03 7.99
C HIS A 567 8.45 -1.26 7.98
N CYS A 568 8.35 -1.94 6.84
CA CYS A 568 7.47 -3.10 6.66
C CYS A 568 8.18 -4.47 6.65
N MET A 569 9.50 -4.53 6.87
CA MET A 569 10.25 -5.80 6.81
C MET A 569 9.74 -6.87 7.80
N ASP A 570 9.32 -6.43 8.98
CA ASP A 570 8.80 -7.31 10.04
C ASP A 570 7.28 -7.54 9.97
N ASN A 571 6.61 -7.01 8.94
CA ASN A 571 5.18 -7.22 8.78
C ASN A 571 4.89 -8.70 8.60
N SER A 572 3.71 -9.12 9.07
CA SER A 572 3.22 -10.47 8.80
C SER A 572 2.51 -10.49 7.44
N ARG A 573 2.53 -11.64 6.78
CA ARG A 573 1.63 -11.89 5.63
C ARG A 573 0.15 -11.92 6.02
N VAL A 574 -0.13 -11.99 7.32
CA VAL A 574 -1.47 -11.74 7.88
C VAL A 574 -1.56 -10.27 8.23
N HIS A 575 -2.58 -9.59 7.71
CA HIS A 575 -2.82 -8.16 7.96
C HIS A 575 -2.80 -7.83 9.47
N HIS A 576 -1.91 -6.93 9.88
CA HIS A 576 -1.59 -6.60 11.28
C HIS A 576 -1.28 -7.80 12.20
N GLY A 577 -0.72 -8.89 11.65
CA GLY A 577 -0.34 -10.07 12.42
C GLY A 577 0.81 -9.82 13.41
N ASN A 578 1.67 -8.84 13.09
CA ASN A 578 2.74 -8.36 13.95
C ASN A 578 2.47 -6.88 14.32
N ALA A 579 2.92 -6.47 15.51
CA ALA A 579 2.92 -5.06 15.90
C ALA A 579 4.09 -4.32 15.22
N MET A 580 3.90 -3.05 14.87
CA MET A 580 4.99 -2.22 14.36
C MET A 580 6.09 -2.04 15.41
N SER A 581 7.34 -2.04 14.94
CA SER A 581 8.53 -1.78 15.75
C SER A 581 9.35 -0.62 15.14
N PRO A 582 8.87 0.63 15.24
CA PRO A 582 9.56 1.76 14.63
C PRO A 582 10.87 2.10 15.35
N LEU A 583 11.82 2.64 14.60
CA LEU A 583 13.06 3.20 15.14
C LEU A 583 12.87 4.68 15.47
N GLN A 584 13.43 5.12 16.60
CA GLN A 584 13.39 6.51 17.04
C GLN A 584 14.80 7.10 17.03
N PHE A 585 14.89 8.33 16.52
CA PHE A 585 16.11 9.08 16.31
C PHE A 585 15.93 10.52 16.82
N GLU A 586 17.04 11.19 17.10
CA GLU A 586 17.02 12.61 17.44
C GLU A 586 16.71 13.44 16.19
N LEU A 587 16.27 14.69 16.37
CA LEU A 587 15.92 15.55 15.22
C LEU A 587 17.14 15.94 14.37
N ASP A 588 18.32 15.95 14.96
CA ASP A 588 19.57 16.26 14.26
C ASP A 588 19.99 15.11 13.32
N ASP A 589 19.47 13.88 13.54
CA ASP A 589 19.65 12.72 12.65
C ASP A 589 18.79 12.80 11.38
N ALA A 590 17.71 13.60 11.41
CA ALA A 590 16.69 13.63 10.35
C ALA A 590 17.25 13.90 8.93
N PRO A 591 18.21 14.82 8.72
CA PRO A 591 18.81 15.04 7.40
C PRO A 591 19.48 13.79 6.81
N ALA A 592 20.17 12.99 7.63
CA ALA A 592 20.79 11.74 7.18
C ALA A 592 19.72 10.71 6.78
N LEU A 593 18.65 10.59 7.58
CA LEU A 593 17.51 9.72 7.30
C LEU A 593 16.80 10.12 5.99
N GLU A 594 16.56 11.42 5.78
CA GLU A 594 15.96 11.94 4.55
C GLU A 594 16.79 11.57 3.31
N VAL A 595 18.12 11.70 3.37
CA VAL A 595 19.00 11.33 2.26
C VAL A 595 18.96 9.83 1.98
N LEU A 596 19.09 8.98 3.00
CA LEU A 596 19.06 7.52 2.81
C LEU A 596 17.73 7.03 2.24
N LEU A 597 16.61 7.55 2.74
CA LEU A 597 15.28 7.09 2.34
C LEU A 597 14.84 7.63 0.97
N SER A 598 15.37 8.77 0.52
CA SER A 598 15.03 9.38 -0.78
C SER A 598 16.01 9.04 -1.90
N ALA A 599 17.18 8.46 -1.60
CA ALA A 599 18.22 8.17 -2.60
C ALA A 599 17.94 6.93 -3.45
N TYR A 600 17.05 6.02 -3.03
CA TYR A 600 16.76 4.78 -3.75
C TYR A 600 16.44 5.02 -5.24
N PRO A 601 16.98 4.20 -6.17
CA PRO A 601 17.79 2.99 -5.95
C PRO A 601 19.29 3.23 -5.74
N ARG A 602 19.73 4.50 -5.78
CA ARG A 602 21.15 4.86 -5.76
C ARG A 602 21.75 4.63 -4.37
N PRO A 603 22.92 3.97 -4.27
CA PRO A 603 23.62 3.85 -3.00
C PRO A 603 24.16 5.20 -2.52
N VAL A 604 24.27 5.32 -1.20
CA VAL A 604 24.85 6.48 -0.51
C VAL A 604 25.96 6.02 0.41
N THR A 605 27.13 6.65 0.32
CA THR A 605 28.26 6.40 1.23
C THR A 605 27.96 6.97 2.60
N VAL A 606 28.24 6.23 3.67
CA VAL A 606 27.96 6.67 5.06
C VAL A 606 28.67 7.98 5.41
N SER A 607 29.91 8.19 4.96
CA SER A 607 30.66 9.43 5.19
C SER A 607 29.99 10.68 4.61
N ASP A 608 29.21 10.50 3.54
CA ASP A 608 28.60 11.59 2.76
C ASP A 608 27.23 11.99 3.32
N LEU A 609 26.73 11.29 4.35
CA LEU A 609 25.47 11.63 5.00
C LEU A 609 25.55 12.99 5.69
N PRO A 610 24.57 13.90 5.50
CA PRO A 610 24.54 15.16 6.23
C PRO A 610 24.15 14.91 7.69
N HIS A 611 24.90 15.47 8.63
CA HIS A 611 24.57 15.41 10.06
C HIS A 611 24.84 16.74 10.77
N PRO A 612 24.16 17.84 10.37
CA PRO A 612 24.38 19.14 10.96
C PRO A 612 23.84 19.17 12.41
N PRO A 613 24.51 19.87 13.34
CA PRO A 613 25.67 20.74 13.14
C PRO A 613 27.03 20.04 13.34
N THR A 614 27.05 18.81 13.85
CA THR A 614 28.27 18.15 14.33
C THR A 614 29.10 17.56 13.19
N GLU A 615 28.45 17.13 12.11
CA GLU A 615 29.02 16.32 11.03
C GLU A 615 29.85 15.15 11.58
N ASP A 616 29.42 14.60 12.72
CA ASP A 616 30.12 13.53 13.43
C ASP A 616 30.00 12.21 12.66
N LEU A 617 31.14 11.57 12.44
CA LEU A 617 31.22 10.32 11.71
C LEU A 617 30.69 9.14 12.54
N GLU A 618 30.82 9.20 13.87
CA GLU A 618 30.30 8.16 14.77
C GLU A 618 28.77 8.12 14.72
N ASP A 619 28.12 9.28 14.73
CA ASP A 619 26.66 9.41 14.60
C ASP A 619 26.18 8.89 13.23
N LYS A 620 26.83 9.29 12.14
CA LYS A 620 26.51 8.81 10.78
C LYS A 620 26.58 7.28 10.68
N VAL A 621 27.65 6.69 11.22
CA VAL A 621 27.82 5.22 11.28
C VAL A 621 26.76 4.59 12.19
N GLY A 622 26.44 5.20 13.33
CA GLY A 622 25.41 4.74 14.26
C GLY A 622 24.02 4.70 13.62
N ILE A 623 23.62 5.76 12.92
CA ILE A 623 22.36 5.85 12.17
C ILE A 623 22.32 4.74 11.11
N ALA A 624 23.35 4.66 10.26
CA ALA A 624 23.46 3.66 9.21
C ALA A 624 23.38 2.22 9.74
N ALA A 625 24.09 1.94 10.84
CA ALA A 625 24.08 0.63 11.50
C ALA A 625 22.70 0.28 12.10
N ALA A 626 22.01 1.25 12.70
CA ALA A 626 20.67 1.05 13.24
C ALA A 626 19.67 0.67 12.14
N LEU A 627 19.69 1.37 11.00
CA LEU A 627 18.79 1.07 9.88
C LEU A 627 19.14 -0.26 9.20
N PHE A 628 20.42 -0.56 9.02
CA PHE A 628 20.90 -1.83 8.45
C PHE A 628 20.44 -3.04 9.27
N LYS A 629 20.46 -2.91 10.59
CA LYS A 629 20.04 -3.98 11.51
C LYS A 629 18.58 -4.40 11.36
N GLU A 630 17.72 -3.49 10.93
CA GLU A 630 16.29 -3.77 10.66
C GLU A 630 16.04 -4.31 9.23
N SER A 631 17.09 -4.67 8.51
CA SER A 631 17.06 -5.34 7.19
C SER A 631 16.44 -4.55 6.02
N PHE A 632 16.01 -3.30 6.23
CA PHE A 632 15.49 -2.46 5.14
C PHE A 632 16.57 -1.60 4.46
N MET A 633 17.81 -1.66 4.92
CA MET A 633 18.98 -1.13 4.22
C MET A 633 19.91 -2.27 3.82
N LEU A 634 20.50 -2.17 2.63
CA LEU A 634 21.39 -3.18 2.04
C LEU A 634 22.75 -2.57 1.74
N ILE A 635 23.82 -3.36 1.94
CA ILE A 635 25.18 -3.01 1.54
C ILE A 635 25.34 -3.24 0.04
N VAL A 636 25.84 -2.22 -0.66
CA VAL A 636 26.21 -2.32 -2.06
C VAL A 636 27.72 -2.40 -2.15
N ASP A 637 28.22 -3.53 -2.62
CA ASP A 637 29.64 -3.70 -2.91
C ASP A 637 29.97 -2.92 -4.19
N ASP A 638 31.15 -2.30 -4.24
CA ASP A 638 31.67 -1.76 -5.49
C ASP A 638 31.90 -2.93 -6.45
N ALA A 639 31.43 -2.81 -7.69
CA ALA A 639 31.76 -3.78 -8.72
C ALA A 639 33.28 -3.87 -8.77
N GLU A 640 33.84 -5.07 -8.60
CA GLU A 640 35.26 -5.28 -8.84
C GLU A 640 35.51 -4.90 -10.30
N ASP A 641 36.17 -3.76 -10.52
CA ASP A 641 36.75 -3.44 -11.82
C ASP A 641 37.81 -4.53 -12.07
N ASP A 642 37.46 -5.55 -12.86
CA ASP A 642 38.31 -6.64 -13.34
C ASP A 642 39.40 -6.12 -14.32
N ASP A 643 40.13 -5.07 -13.93
CA ASP A 643 41.13 -4.38 -14.75
C ASP A 643 42.58 -4.57 -14.25
N ASP A 644 42.84 -5.58 -13.42
CA ASP A 644 44.20 -5.93 -12.99
C ASP A 644 44.55 -7.41 -13.28
N ALA A 645 44.67 -7.74 -14.57
CA ALA A 645 45.36 -8.95 -15.02
C ALA A 645 46.25 -8.69 -16.24
N ASP A 646 47.14 -7.70 -16.18
CA ASP A 646 48.41 -7.77 -16.92
C ASP A 646 49.52 -7.06 -16.16
N GLY A 647 50.27 -7.84 -15.38
CA GLY A 647 51.14 -7.30 -14.34
C GLY A 647 52.26 -8.22 -13.89
N GLY A 648 52.88 -8.95 -14.81
CA GLY A 648 54.28 -9.35 -14.69
C GLY A 648 54.56 -10.74 -14.15
N ASP A 649 55.26 -11.52 -14.97
CA ASP A 649 56.44 -12.25 -14.52
C ASP A 649 57.48 -12.22 -15.64
N GLY A 650 58.53 -11.43 -15.42
CA GLY A 650 59.76 -11.52 -16.17
C GLY A 650 60.80 -12.25 -15.34
N ASP A 651 61.32 -13.38 -15.84
CA ASP A 651 62.72 -13.78 -15.63
C ASP A 651 63.13 -14.90 -16.61
N GLY A 652 64.41 -14.87 -17.01
CA GLY A 652 65.14 -16.07 -17.43
C GLY A 652 65.34 -16.29 -18.93
N GLY A 653 66.47 -15.80 -19.45
CA GLY A 653 66.88 -15.94 -20.85
C GLY A 653 67.37 -17.33 -21.30
N GLY A 654 67.76 -17.43 -22.58
CA GLY A 654 68.48 -18.58 -23.11
C GLY A 654 68.28 -18.81 -24.61
N GLU A 655 69.29 -18.42 -25.37
CA GLU A 655 69.60 -18.63 -26.79
C GLU A 655 69.04 -19.87 -27.54
N SER A 656 68.78 -19.63 -28.83
CA SER A 656 69.20 -20.43 -30.02
C SER A 656 68.17 -21.26 -30.82
N SER A 657 68.02 -20.79 -32.07
CA SER A 657 68.08 -21.56 -33.33
C SER A 657 66.82 -22.16 -33.99
N SER A 658 66.72 -21.79 -35.27
CA SER A 658 66.26 -22.55 -36.45
C SER A 658 64.76 -22.67 -36.79
N ASP A 659 64.37 -21.90 -37.81
CA ASP A 659 63.85 -22.38 -39.11
C ASP A 659 62.75 -23.46 -39.14
N LYS A 660 61.52 -23.10 -39.50
CA LYS A 660 60.98 -23.20 -40.89
C LYS A 660 59.45 -23.04 -40.98
N GLN A 661 59.06 -22.16 -41.90
CA GLN A 661 57.99 -22.27 -42.92
C GLN A 661 56.54 -22.61 -42.51
N GLY A 662 55.63 -21.69 -42.88
CA GLY A 662 54.46 -22.08 -43.68
C GLY A 662 53.15 -21.33 -43.43
N THR A 663 52.87 -20.30 -44.25
CA THR A 663 51.54 -19.86 -44.78
C THR A 663 50.48 -19.41 -43.77
N GLY A 664 49.80 -18.26 -43.85
CA GLY A 664 49.74 -17.15 -44.80
C GLY A 664 48.61 -16.19 -44.37
N ASN A 665 48.88 -14.88 -44.46
CA ASN A 665 48.05 -13.64 -44.49
C ASN A 665 46.54 -13.70 -44.16
N GLY A 666 45.94 -12.70 -43.49
CA GLY A 666 46.43 -11.39 -43.05
C GLY A 666 45.26 -10.41 -42.86
N ALA A 667 45.39 -9.49 -41.91
CA ALA A 667 44.71 -8.20 -41.88
C ALA A 667 45.42 -7.30 -40.86
N GLY A 668 46.00 -6.20 -41.32
CA GLY A 668 46.69 -5.23 -40.48
C GLY A 668 46.56 -3.84 -41.07
N SER A 669 46.00 -2.95 -40.25
CA SER A 669 46.35 -1.55 -40.03
C SER A 669 46.54 -0.59 -41.22
N LEU A 670 45.83 0.54 -41.15
CA LEU A 670 46.15 1.77 -41.85
C LEU A 670 46.22 2.91 -40.82
N GLN A 671 47.40 3.52 -40.73
CA GLN A 671 47.71 4.74 -40.01
C GLN A 671 47.44 5.99 -40.88
N GLN A 672 47.07 7.07 -40.19
CA GLN A 672 47.50 8.48 -40.31
C GLN A 672 47.99 9.08 -41.65
N MET A 673 47.51 10.30 -41.92
CA MET A 673 48.21 11.56 -42.30
C MET A 673 47.12 12.62 -42.62
N GLU A 674 47.05 13.79 -41.96
CA GLU A 674 47.76 15.07 -42.30
C GLU A 674 47.42 15.56 -43.73
N GLU A 675 47.12 16.80 -44.10
CA GLU A 675 46.90 18.18 -43.59
C GLU A 675 45.88 18.79 -44.62
N GLU A 676 45.24 19.96 -44.47
CA GLU A 676 45.76 21.29 -44.81
C GLU A 676 44.61 22.31 -44.72
N GLU A 677 44.94 23.52 -44.27
CA GLU A 677 44.12 24.73 -44.23
C GLU A 677 44.06 25.42 -45.60
N GLU A 678 42.97 26.13 -45.91
CA GLU A 678 43.04 27.40 -46.66
C GLU A 678 41.79 28.27 -46.38
N GLU A 679 42.07 29.57 -46.25
CA GLU A 679 41.22 30.68 -45.83
C GLU A 679 40.23 31.12 -46.93
N ASP A 680 39.15 31.84 -46.56
CA ASP A 680 38.76 33.09 -47.23
C ASP A 680 37.71 33.88 -46.43
N GLU A 681 37.95 35.19 -46.38
CA GLU A 681 37.32 36.24 -45.58
C GLU A 681 35.97 36.78 -46.12
N ASP A 682 35.42 37.73 -45.34
CA ASP A 682 34.41 38.76 -45.66
C ASP A 682 32.93 38.35 -45.68
N GLY A 683 31.97 39.06 -45.06
CA GLY A 683 31.96 40.35 -44.39
C GLY A 683 30.51 40.83 -44.17
N ASP A 684 30.34 41.69 -43.17
CA ASP A 684 29.27 42.67 -42.93
C ASP A 684 27.78 42.27 -42.79
N GLY A 685 27.26 42.52 -41.57
CA GLY A 685 26.41 43.70 -41.33
C GLY A 685 24.89 43.53 -41.40
N LEU A 686 24.25 43.34 -40.23
CA LEU A 686 23.35 44.28 -39.54
C LEU A 686 22.53 43.58 -38.44
#